data_AF-A0A1N6KP48-F1
#
_entry.id   AF-A0A1N6KP48-F1
#
_cell.length_a   1.000
_cell.length_b   1.000
_cell.length_c   1.000
_cell.angle_alpha   90.00
_cell.angle_beta   90.00
_cell.angle_gamma   90.00
#
_symmetry.space_group_name_H-M   'P 1'
#
loop_
_entity.id
_entity.type
_entity.pdbx_description
1 polymer ?
#
loop_
_entity_poly.entity_id
_entity_poly.type
_entity_poly.pdbx_seq_one_letter_code
_entity_poly.pdbx_strand_id
1 'polypeptide(L)'
;MLGTLLVGTILIAASPESRSSSLAEDLKSYETASATVGRDPNAHVKLALWCEEHGLQAERLKHLAIAVVTEPKHSVARGLMGLVSYGGQWQRPETIRDKVRADATLTATLAEYNAKRETMHRTADGHWDLALWCEKHGLKAEATAHLTAVTRLDPARDAAWKRLGCKKQDGRWMTEEQIATLKRNVEEQKKADRHWRPLLEKWRERLPESRTREIAERRLTEVTDPRAVPMIWALFASGDAARQLVAVQMLGQIDAGTASRALATLSVFGKSAEVRRVATETLKRRDPRDFVTLLVELLRDPIKYEVRPVNGPGSQGVLFIEGKQFNVRRVYTTQPIPFERIPPRLFDSSIPFEPFTPQNLWLANGAPGAPTGTVSAASVKGIVNNPSAAVGILAGQFGRNGVNGTASPVLAATGAAVRRDAQIANVVNASQRDADVAQAKLINDVNEIVAVNTTTHARNMLALPVLESVTGQELGENQDAWRTWWSDQQGYQYKSTELDPESKPTFTQMIEPPVVLTHHSCFGAGTLVHTLDGLRKIESIQVGDRVLSQNTRTGTLNFDPVLAVFHNPPAATLRLELEGEGESTIATGIHRFWKAGKGWTMARDLTPGDTIRTLNGVAKVLSIKYEAVQPVFNLEVADGQSFFVGPQGTLVHDNSLVEPTPEPFDAAPVLGTISSAKP
;
A
#
# COMPACT_ATOMS: atom_id res chain seq x y z
N MET A 1 8.58 30.28 -59.23
CA MET A 1 8.89 30.78 -57.86
C MET A 1 8.77 29.57 -56.94
N LEU A 2 9.88 29.08 -56.38
CA LEU A 2 10.44 29.48 -55.07
C LEU A 2 9.55 29.01 -53.91
N GLY A 3 10.02 28.18 -52.97
CA GLY A 3 11.34 27.55 -52.91
C GLY A 3 11.51 26.59 -51.72
N THR A 4 12.55 25.77 -51.83
CA THR A 4 13.36 25.14 -50.76
C THR A 4 12.96 25.36 -49.28
N LEU A 5 12.89 24.27 -48.53
CA LEU A 5 13.74 24.16 -47.34
C LEU A 5 14.21 22.72 -47.07
N LEU A 6 15.49 22.62 -46.71
CA LEU A 6 16.27 21.39 -46.59
C LEU A 6 16.40 21.05 -45.10
N VAL A 7 16.09 19.80 -44.70
CA VAL A 7 16.60 19.23 -43.44
C VAL A 7 17.04 17.81 -43.72
N GLY A 8 18.36 17.59 -43.75
CA GLY A 8 18.93 16.27 -43.97
C GLY A 8 18.92 15.44 -42.68
N THR A 9 18.15 14.36 -42.65
CA THR A 9 18.39 13.27 -41.70
C THR A 9 19.59 12.47 -42.19
N ILE A 10 20.74 12.71 -41.55
CA ILE A 10 21.92 11.85 -41.68
C ILE A 10 21.56 10.50 -41.04
N LEU A 11 21.10 9.56 -41.86
CA LEU A 11 21.10 8.14 -41.50
C LEU A 11 22.56 7.69 -41.41
N ILE A 12 23.14 7.77 -40.21
CA ILE A 12 24.36 7.03 -39.87
C ILE A 12 23.98 5.55 -39.79
N ALA A 13 23.76 4.93 -40.96
CA ALA A 13 23.86 3.49 -41.09
C ALA A 13 25.31 3.14 -40.78
N ALA A 14 25.56 2.56 -39.60
CA ALA A 14 26.89 2.09 -39.23
C ALA A 14 27.38 1.11 -40.30
N SER A 15 28.41 1.50 -41.05
CA SER A 15 28.97 0.73 -42.15
C SER A 15 29.33 -0.69 -41.69
N PRO A 16 29.27 -1.71 -42.56
CA PRO A 16 29.73 -3.05 -42.22
C PRO A 16 31.16 -3.04 -41.65
N GLU A 17 32.02 -2.18 -42.21
CA GLU A 17 33.39 -1.93 -41.75
C GLU A 17 33.45 -1.41 -40.32
N SER A 18 32.57 -0.48 -39.90
CA SER A 18 32.58 0.07 -38.54
C SER A 18 32.02 -0.90 -37.50
N ARG A 19 31.08 -1.78 -37.88
CA ARG A 19 30.67 -2.91 -37.02
C ARG A 19 31.76 -3.97 -36.92
N SER A 20 32.51 -4.23 -38.00
CA SER A 20 33.64 -5.17 -37.94
C SER A 20 34.82 -4.62 -37.14
N SER A 21 35.09 -3.32 -37.18
CA SER A 21 36.16 -2.71 -36.36
C SER A 21 35.77 -2.68 -34.89
N SER A 22 34.53 -2.30 -34.54
CA SER A 22 34.08 -2.34 -33.14
C SER A 22 34.10 -3.76 -32.60
N LEU A 23 33.61 -4.75 -33.35
CA LEU A 23 33.64 -6.16 -32.93
C LEU A 23 35.08 -6.69 -32.74
N ALA A 24 36.04 -6.25 -33.56
CA ALA A 24 37.45 -6.61 -33.42
C ALA A 24 38.10 -5.95 -32.19
N GLU A 25 37.75 -4.70 -31.88
CA GLU A 25 38.17 -3.98 -30.66
C GLU A 25 37.53 -4.61 -29.41
N ASP A 26 36.26 -4.98 -29.48
CA ASP A 26 35.52 -5.68 -28.42
C ASP A 26 36.11 -7.07 -28.16
N LEU A 27 36.43 -7.84 -29.21
CA LEU A 27 37.10 -9.14 -29.09
C LEU A 27 38.48 -9.02 -28.44
N LYS A 28 39.29 -8.03 -28.83
CA LYS A 28 40.61 -7.78 -28.22
C LYS A 28 40.50 -7.34 -26.75
N SER A 29 39.47 -6.56 -26.43
CA SER A 29 39.16 -6.13 -25.06
C SER A 29 38.69 -7.32 -24.21
N TYR A 30 37.85 -8.17 -24.78
CA TYR A 30 37.43 -9.46 -24.21
C TYR A 30 38.62 -10.40 -23.97
N GLU A 31 39.51 -10.61 -24.95
CA GLU A 31 40.69 -11.46 -24.81
C GLU A 31 41.55 -11.01 -23.62
N THR A 32 41.84 -9.71 -23.56
CA THR A 32 42.61 -9.08 -22.48
C THR A 32 41.96 -9.29 -21.11
N ALA A 33 40.65 -9.07 -20.99
CA ALA A 33 39.91 -9.27 -19.75
C ALA A 33 39.76 -10.77 -19.38
N SER A 34 39.58 -11.65 -20.38
CA SER A 34 39.42 -13.09 -20.16
C SER A 34 40.67 -13.73 -19.56
N ALA A 35 41.86 -13.18 -19.87
CA ALA A 35 43.13 -13.60 -19.30
C ALA A 35 43.27 -13.26 -17.80
N THR A 36 42.55 -12.25 -17.28
CA THR A 36 42.66 -11.81 -15.87
C THR A 36 41.57 -12.36 -14.96
N VAL A 37 40.47 -12.89 -15.51
CA VAL A 37 39.31 -13.46 -14.77
C VAL A 37 39.67 -14.67 -13.89
N GLY A 38 40.69 -15.44 -14.27
CA GLY A 38 41.19 -16.57 -13.48
C GLY A 38 40.20 -17.72 -13.37
N ARG A 39 39.79 -18.08 -12.14
CA ARG A 39 38.77 -19.10 -11.84
C ARG A 39 37.59 -18.54 -11.03
N ASP A 40 37.41 -17.22 -10.94
CA ASP A 40 36.29 -16.65 -10.16
C ASP A 40 34.99 -16.74 -10.99
N PRO A 41 33.97 -17.52 -10.55
CA PRO A 41 32.73 -17.66 -11.30
C PRO A 41 31.95 -16.34 -11.39
N ASN A 42 32.08 -15.43 -10.43
CA ASN A 42 31.42 -14.12 -10.49
C ASN A 42 32.08 -13.19 -11.51
N ALA A 43 33.41 -13.23 -11.62
CA ALA A 43 34.14 -12.54 -12.68
C ALA A 43 33.80 -13.12 -14.07
N HIS A 44 33.60 -14.44 -14.19
CA HIS A 44 33.09 -15.05 -15.42
C HIS A 44 31.67 -14.58 -15.77
N VAL A 45 30.72 -14.52 -14.82
CA VAL A 45 29.37 -13.98 -15.06
C VAL A 45 29.41 -12.51 -15.47
N LYS A 46 30.23 -11.70 -14.79
CA LYS A 46 30.45 -10.29 -15.16
C LYS A 46 30.96 -10.14 -16.58
N LEU A 47 31.96 -10.93 -16.99
CA LEU A 47 32.45 -10.91 -18.37
C LEU A 47 31.39 -11.42 -19.37
N ALA A 48 30.57 -12.40 -19.00
CA ALA A 48 29.47 -12.85 -19.84
C ALA A 48 28.38 -11.78 -20.06
N LEU A 49 28.06 -10.98 -19.05
CA LEU A 49 27.13 -9.83 -19.17
C LEU A 49 27.72 -8.72 -20.06
N TRP A 50 29.02 -8.42 -19.92
CA TRP A 50 29.71 -7.52 -20.85
C TRP A 50 29.65 -8.05 -22.29
N CYS A 51 29.92 -9.34 -22.50
CA CYS A 51 29.78 -9.98 -23.80
C CYS A 51 28.34 -9.91 -24.34
N GLU A 52 27.31 -10.00 -23.49
CA GLU A 52 25.90 -9.87 -23.90
C GLU A 52 25.60 -8.45 -24.43
N GLU A 53 26.07 -7.39 -23.77
CA GLU A 53 25.90 -6.00 -24.23
C GLU A 53 26.59 -5.74 -25.58
N HIS A 54 27.72 -6.39 -25.83
CA HIS A 54 28.52 -6.22 -27.05
C HIS A 54 28.18 -7.26 -28.15
N GLY A 55 27.14 -8.08 -27.94
CA GLY A 55 26.65 -9.06 -28.92
C GLY A 55 27.49 -10.34 -29.07
N LEU A 56 28.50 -10.55 -28.21
CA LEU A 56 29.41 -11.68 -28.18
C LEU A 56 28.75 -12.92 -27.52
N GLN A 57 27.75 -13.49 -28.19
CA GLN A 57 26.90 -14.55 -27.62
C GLN A 57 27.62 -15.88 -27.37
N ALA A 58 28.64 -16.22 -28.17
CA ALA A 58 29.42 -17.44 -27.96
C ALA A 58 30.30 -17.33 -26.71
N GLU A 59 30.93 -16.17 -26.53
CA GLU A 59 31.78 -15.80 -25.40
C GLU A 59 30.94 -15.72 -24.12
N ARG A 60 29.75 -15.10 -24.18
CA ARG A 60 28.74 -15.11 -23.11
C ARG A 60 28.45 -16.54 -22.65
N LEU A 61 28.05 -17.43 -23.56
CA LEU A 61 27.71 -18.81 -23.22
C LEU A 61 28.91 -19.59 -22.66
N LYS A 62 30.10 -19.41 -23.24
CA LYS A 62 31.36 -19.97 -22.71
C LYS A 62 31.61 -19.54 -21.27
N HIS A 63 31.47 -18.25 -20.95
CA HIS A 63 31.75 -17.73 -19.61
C HIS A 63 30.68 -18.12 -18.59
N LEU A 64 29.40 -18.15 -18.96
CA LEU A 64 28.33 -18.72 -18.12
C LEU A 64 28.58 -20.21 -17.84
N ALA A 65 28.98 -20.99 -18.85
CA ALA A 65 29.29 -22.41 -18.68
C ALA A 65 30.49 -22.63 -17.74
N ILE A 66 31.56 -21.83 -17.85
CA ILE A 66 32.70 -21.90 -16.92
C ILE A 66 32.26 -21.54 -15.49
N ALA A 67 31.45 -20.50 -15.31
CA ALA A 67 30.92 -20.16 -13.99
C ALA A 67 30.12 -21.30 -13.36
N VAL A 68 29.28 -22.00 -14.14
CA VAL A 68 28.49 -23.16 -13.69
C VAL A 68 29.34 -24.42 -13.46
N VAL A 69 30.42 -24.64 -14.21
CA VAL A 69 31.34 -25.76 -13.97
C VAL A 69 32.16 -25.53 -12.69
N THR A 70 32.64 -24.31 -12.48
CA THR A 70 33.39 -23.93 -11.27
C THR A 70 32.52 -23.90 -10.03
N GLU A 71 31.31 -23.33 -10.13
CA GLU A 71 30.31 -23.30 -9.05
C GLU A 71 28.97 -23.90 -9.53
N PRO A 72 28.75 -25.22 -9.35
CA PRO A 72 27.54 -25.90 -9.82
C PRO A 72 26.21 -25.37 -9.29
N LYS A 73 26.19 -24.49 -8.29
CA LYS A 73 24.99 -23.86 -7.71
C LYS A 73 24.83 -22.38 -8.06
N HIS A 74 25.69 -21.79 -8.90
CA HIS A 74 25.66 -20.37 -9.26
C HIS A 74 24.34 -19.97 -9.92
N SER A 75 23.48 -19.26 -9.17
CA SER A 75 22.10 -18.98 -9.57
C SER A 75 22.00 -18.01 -10.75
N VAL A 76 22.76 -16.92 -10.72
CA VAL A 76 22.76 -15.91 -11.79
C VAL A 76 23.23 -16.51 -13.11
N ALA A 77 24.32 -17.28 -13.09
CA ALA A 77 24.85 -17.91 -14.29
C ALA A 77 23.82 -18.84 -14.94
N ARG A 78 23.14 -19.66 -14.13
CA ARG A 78 22.11 -20.60 -14.60
C ARG A 78 20.83 -19.89 -15.06
N GLY A 79 20.41 -18.83 -14.36
CA GLY A 79 19.28 -17.99 -14.75
C GLY A 79 19.50 -17.31 -16.10
N LEU A 80 20.68 -16.74 -16.33
CA LEU A 80 21.07 -16.14 -17.64
C LEU A 80 21.18 -17.18 -18.77
N MET A 81 21.31 -18.47 -18.45
CA MET A 81 21.24 -19.58 -19.41
C MET A 81 19.80 -20.10 -19.66
N GLY A 82 18.78 -19.48 -19.06
CA GLY A 82 17.39 -19.93 -19.16
C GLY A 82 17.13 -21.25 -18.43
N LEU A 83 17.91 -21.57 -17.38
CA LEU A 83 17.76 -22.80 -16.59
C LEU A 83 17.01 -22.54 -15.29
N VAL A 84 15.97 -23.34 -15.05
CA VAL A 84 15.09 -23.30 -13.88
C VAL A 84 15.51 -24.39 -12.90
N SER A 85 15.52 -24.08 -11.60
CA SER A 85 15.76 -25.08 -10.55
C SER A 85 14.46 -25.84 -10.24
N TYR A 86 14.35 -27.10 -10.69
CA TYR A 86 13.17 -27.94 -10.46
C TYR A 86 13.58 -29.31 -9.92
N GLY A 87 12.99 -29.71 -8.78
CA GLY A 87 13.34 -30.96 -8.10
C GLY A 87 14.82 -31.04 -7.64
N GLY A 88 15.47 -29.89 -7.43
CA GLY A 88 16.90 -29.81 -7.12
C GLY A 88 17.84 -29.97 -8.31
N GLN A 89 17.30 -30.05 -9.53
CA GLN A 89 18.07 -30.08 -10.78
C GLN A 89 17.76 -28.86 -11.65
N TRP A 90 18.78 -28.36 -12.35
CA TRP A 90 18.64 -27.20 -13.23
C TRP A 90 18.38 -27.64 -14.65
N GLN A 91 17.23 -27.25 -15.21
CA GLN A 91 16.71 -27.76 -16.48
C GLN A 91 16.03 -26.65 -17.29
N ARG A 92 15.88 -26.86 -18.60
CA ARG A 92 15.09 -25.98 -19.47
C ARG A 92 13.60 -26.04 -19.07
N PRO A 93 12.83 -24.93 -19.13
CA PRO A 93 11.38 -24.94 -18.85
C PRO A 93 10.62 -26.00 -19.64
N GLU A 94 10.97 -26.21 -20.91
CA GLU A 94 10.35 -27.18 -21.81
C GLU A 94 10.61 -28.61 -21.31
N THR A 95 11.83 -28.92 -20.91
CA THR A 95 12.19 -30.23 -20.35
C THR A 95 11.46 -30.51 -19.04
N ILE A 96 11.22 -29.49 -18.21
CA ILE A 96 10.46 -29.62 -16.97
C ILE A 96 8.99 -29.91 -17.29
N ARG A 97 8.35 -29.11 -18.16
CA ARG A 97 6.99 -29.34 -18.64
C ARG A 97 6.81 -30.76 -19.19
N ASP A 98 7.74 -31.20 -20.04
CA ASP A 98 7.62 -32.51 -20.69
C ASP A 98 7.79 -33.66 -19.68
N LYS A 99 8.59 -33.48 -18.63
CA LYS A 99 8.67 -34.41 -17.48
C LYS A 99 7.41 -34.37 -16.60
N VAL A 100 6.85 -33.20 -16.34
CA VAL A 100 5.59 -33.06 -15.56
C VAL A 100 4.45 -33.76 -16.28
N ARG A 101 4.33 -33.58 -17.60
CA ARG A 101 3.33 -34.28 -18.45
C ARG A 101 3.57 -35.79 -18.54
N ALA A 102 4.83 -36.25 -18.44
CA ALA A 102 5.16 -37.67 -18.40
C ALA A 102 4.89 -38.30 -17.02
N ASP A 103 4.89 -37.52 -15.95
CA ASP A 103 4.48 -37.96 -14.61
C ASP A 103 2.94 -37.98 -14.52
N ALA A 104 2.37 -39.15 -14.79
CA ALA A 104 0.93 -39.38 -14.69
C ALA A 104 0.36 -39.12 -13.28
N THR A 105 1.17 -39.28 -12.22
CA THR A 105 0.71 -39.08 -10.84
C THR A 105 0.63 -37.59 -10.52
N LEU A 106 1.68 -36.83 -10.87
CA LEU A 106 1.69 -35.38 -10.72
C LEU A 106 0.63 -34.72 -11.62
N THR A 107 0.49 -35.19 -12.86
CA THR A 107 -0.53 -34.70 -13.81
C THR A 107 -1.94 -34.94 -13.27
N ALA A 108 -2.25 -36.13 -12.74
CA ALA A 108 -3.54 -36.40 -12.10
C ALA A 108 -3.78 -35.53 -10.85
N THR A 109 -2.73 -35.32 -10.03
CA THR A 109 -2.79 -34.46 -8.83
C THR A 109 -3.03 -33.00 -9.19
N LEU A 110 -2.38 -32.48 -10.24
CA LEU A 110 -2.60 -31.13 -10.76
C LEU A 110 -3.99 -30.98 -11.42
N ALA A 111 -4.51 -32.02 -12.06
CA ALA A 111 -5.88 -32.02 -12.58
C ALA A 111 -6.93 -31.97 -11.45
N GLU A 112 -6.76 -32.77 -10.39
CA GLU A 112 -7.63 -32.70 -9.20
C GLU A 112 -7.52 -31.33 -8.51
N TYR A 113 -6.30 -30.81 -8.36
CA TYR A 113 -6.04 -29.47 -7.85
C TYR A 113 -6.81 -28.39 -8.62
N ASN A 114 -6.70 -28.38 -9.95
CA ASN A 114 -7.38 -27.43 -10.83
C ASN A 114 -8.91 -27.53 -10.69
N ALA A 115 -9.47 -28.73 -10.63
CA ALA A 115 -10.91 -28.94 -10.42
C ALA A 115 -11.40 -28.45 -9.04
N LYS A 116 -10.60 -28.66 -7.98
CA LYS A 116 -10.89 -28.08 -6.65
C LYS A 116 -10.82 -26.55 -6.67
N ARG A 117 -9.84 -26.00 -7.38
CA ARG A 117 -9.66 -24.55 -7.51
C ARG A 117 -10.80 -23.87 -8.26
N GLU A 118 -11.30 -24.47 -9.35
CA GLU A 118 -12.45 -23.94 -10.11
C GLU A 118 -13.74 -23.86 -9.27
N THR A 119 -13.88 -24.75 -8.29
CA THR A 119 -15.04 -24.83 -7.38
C THR A 119 -14.82 -24.13 -6.02
N MET A 120 -13.59 -23.65 -5.74
CA MET A 120 -13.21 -22.98 -4.49
C MET A 120 -13.82 -21.57 -4.37
N HIS A 121 -14.33 -21.24 -3.19
CA HIS A 121 -14.72 -19.87 -2.86
C HIS A 121 -13.51 -18.94 -2.77
N ARG A 122 -13.59 -17.76 -3.41
CA ARG A 122 -12.53 -16.73 -3.42
C ARG A 122 -12.48 -15.92 -2.12
N THR A 123 -12.32 -16.60 -0.99
CA THR A 123 -12.24 -16.04 0.38
C THR A 123 -10.96 -16.49 1.07
N ALA A 124 -10.54 -15.79 2.13
CA ALA A 124 -9.32 -16.16 2.87
C ALA A 124 -9.35 -17.63 3.34
N ASP A 125 -10.47 -18.14 3.85
CA ASP A 125 -10.56 -19.55 4.26
C ASP A 125 -10.57 -20.52 3.07
N GLY A 126 -11.21 -20.18 1.94
CA GLY A 126 -11.17 -21.02 0.73
C GLY A 126 -9.74 -21.16 0.19
N HIS A 127 -8.98 -20.06 0.15
CA HIS A 127 -7.56 -20.10 -0.16
C HIS A 127 -6.77 -20.88 0.91
N TRP A 128 -7.01 -20.67 2.20
CA TRP A 128 -6.31 -21.39 3.27
C TRP A 128 -6.48 -22.91 3.21
N ASP A 129 -7.70 -23.40 3.00
CA ASP A 129 -7.99 -24.84 2.91
C ASP A 129 -7.36 -25.47 1.67
N LEU A 130 -7.39 -24.75 0.53
CA LEU A 130 -6.71 -25.21 -0.67
C LEU A 130 -5.18 -25.17 -0.49
N ALA A 131 -4.62 -24.20 0.24
CA ALA A 131 -3.20 -24.18 0.59
C ALA A 131 -2.79 -25.41 1.41
N LEU A 132 -3.56 -25.76 2.45
CA LEU A 132 -3.30 -26.94 3.29
C LEU A 132 -3.48 -28.25 2.50
N TRP A 133 -4.46 -28.31 1.59
CA TRP A 133 -4.59 -29.43 0.68
C TRP A 133 -3.38 -29.55 -0.25
N CYS A 134 -2.90 -28.45 -0.81
CA CYS A 134 -1.68 -28.41 -1.63
C CYS A 134 -0.44 -28.86 -0.85
N GLU A 135 -0.25 -28.41 0.39
CA GLU A 135 0.83 -28.90 1.27
C GLU A 135 0.76 -30.41 1.47
N LYS A 136 -0.43 -30.95 1.74
CA LYS A 136 -0.67 -32.39 1.94
C LYS A 136 -0.36 -33.23 0.70
N HIS A 137 -0.52 -32.68 -0.50
CA HIS A 137 -0.28 -33.38 -1.78
C HIS A 137 1.07 -32.98 -2.42
N GLY A 138 1.97 -32.33 -1.67
CA GLY A 138 3.32 -31.98 -2.14
C GLY A 138 3.40 -30.80 -3.10
N LEU A 139 2.27 -30.14 -3.37
CA LEU A 139 2.11 -28.97 -4.23
C LEU A 139 2.56 -27.69 -3.49
N LYS A 140 3.85 -27.64 -3.12
CA LYS A 140 4.43 -26.57 -2.28
C LYS A 140 4.27 -25.18 -2.89
N ALA A 141 4.34 -25.07 -4.21
CA ALA A 141 4.17 -23.79 -4.87
C ALA A 141 2.70 -23.36 -4.76
N GLU A 142 1.76 -24.17 -5.24
CA GLU A 142 0.32 -23.94 -5.11
C GLU A 142 -0.06 -23.53 -3.68
N ALA A 143 0.53 -24.17 -2.66
CA ALA A 143 0.39 -23.76 -1.27
C ALA A 143 0.84 -22.30 -1.00
N THR A 144 2.06 -21.92 -1.39
CA THR A 144 2.54 -20.54 -1.25
C THR A 144 1.65 -19.53 -1.98
N ALA A 145 1.13 -19.88 -3.18
CA ALA A 145 0.10 -19.12 -3.88
C ALA A 145 -1.08 -18.76 -2.98
N HIS A 146 -1.78 -19.79 -2.53
CA HIS A 146 -2.95 -19.58 -1.73
C HIS A 146 -2.63 -18.89 -0.39
N LEU A 147 -1.42 -19.06 0.17
CA LEU A 147 -0.98 -18.37 1.39
C LEU A 147 -0.80 -16.85 1.24
N THR A 148 -0.33 -16.29 0.12
CA THR A 148 -0.29 -14.82 -0.03
C THR A 148 -1.64 -14.25 -0.48
N ALA A 149 -2.47 -15.04 -1.16
CA ALA A 149 -3.89 -14.69 -1.32
C ALA A 149 -4.54 -14.45 0.06
N VAL A 150 -4.25 -15.33 1.02
CA VAL A 150 -4.67 -15.20 2.42
C VAL A 150 -4.13 -13.91 3.05
N THR A 151 -2.86 -13.54 2.87
CA THR A 151 -2.34 -12.29 3.49
C THR A 151 -2.86 -11.02 2.85
N ARG A 152 -3.39 -11.06 1.62
CA ARG A 152 -4.10 -9.92 1.01
C ARG A 152 -5.55 -9.79 1.49
N LEU A 153 -6.25 -10.92 1.60
CA LEU A 153 -7.67 -10.97 2.01
C LEU A 153 -7.84 -10.85 3.53
N ASP A 154 -6.88 -11.37 4.30
CA ASP A 154 -6.76 -11.27 5.75
C ASP A 154 -5.30 -10.95 6.15
N PRO A 155 -4.90 -9.66 6.10
CA PRO A 155 -3.55 -9.24 6.51
C PRO A 155 -3.22 -9.50 7.99
N ALA A 156 -4.20 -9.83 8.83
CA ALA A 156 -4.01 -10.16 10.24
C ALA A 156 -3.66 -11.65 10.46
N ARG A 157 -3.75 -12.50 9.43
CA ARG A 157 -3.44 -13.93 9.51
C ARG A 157 -1.93 -14.19 9.56
N ASP A 158 -1.35 -13.92 10.73
CA ASP A 158 0.05 -14.15 11.10
C ASP A 158 0.60 -15.52 10.64
N ALA A 159 -0.23 -16.56 10.64
CA ALA A 159 0.13 -17.90 10.20
C ALA A 159 0.47 -17.98 8.70
N ALA A 160 -0.14 -17.15 7.86
CA ALA A 160 0.18 -17.06 6.43
C ALA A 160 1.51 -16.30 6.23
N TRP A 161 1.67 -15.10 6.79
CA TRP A 161 2.94 -14.35 6.73
C TRP A 161 4.16 -15.16 7.22
N LYS A 162 4.00 -15.97 8.27
CA LYS A 162 5.06 -16.86 8.79
C LYS A 162 5.39 -18.00 7.82
N ARG A 163 4.41 -18.56 7.11
CA ARG A 163 4.63 -19.58 6.08
C ARG A 163 5.24 -19.01 4.79
N LEU A 164 5.08 -17.71 4.54
CA LEU A 164 5.71 -16.96 3.44
C LEU A 164 7.15 -16.47 3.74
N GLY A 165 7.66 -16.67 4.96
CA GLY A 165 9.02 -16.28 5.34
C GLY A 165 9.25 -14.77 5.56
N CYS A 166 8.20 -13.94 5.48
CA CYS A 166 8.32 -12.49 5.76
C CYS A 166 8.71 -12.22 7.22
N LYS A 167 9.33 -11.06 7.47
CA LYS A 167 9.65 -10.56 8.82
C LYS A 167 8.99 -9.20 9.04
N LYS A 168 8.54 -8.95 10.27
CA LYS A 168 7.88 -7.70 10.67
C LYS A 168 8.92 -6.70 11.18
N GLN A 169 9.11 -5.60 10.47
CA GLN A 169 9.98 -4.46 10.81
C GLN A 169 9.10 -3.22 10.96
N ASP A 170 9.15 -2.55 12.11
CA ASP A 170 8.38 -1.32 12.39
C ASP A 170 6.89 -1.38 11.97
N GLY A 171 6.26 -2.54 12.23
CA GLY A 171 4.85 -2.79 11.89
C GLY A 171 4.57 -3.19 10.43
N ARG A 172 5.57 -3.17 9.54
CA ARG A 172 5.46 -3.58 8.13
C ARG A 172 6.10 -4.96 7.91
N TRP A 173 5.42 -5.82 7.16
CA TRP A 173 6.06 -7.00 6.59
C TRP A 173 6.84 -6.57 5.36
N MET A 174 8.15 -6.82 5.34
CA MET A 174 9.05 -6.41 4.25
C MET A 174 9.96 -7.58 3.87
N THR A 175 10.37 -7.64 2.60
CA THR A 175 11.46 -8.53 2.20
C THR A 175 12.82 -7.89 2.51
N GLU A 176 13.88 -8.66 2.36
CA GLU A 176 15.23 -8.21 2.73
C GLU A 176 15.87 -7.21 1.71
N GLU A 177 15.27 -6.90 0.54
CA GLU A 177 15.79 -5.88 -0.43
C GLU A 177 15.35 -4.45 -0.14
N GLN A 178 14.05 -4.22 0.05
CA GLN A 178 13.49 -2.92 0.45
C GLN A 178 14.26 -2.38 1.66
N ILE A 179 14.57 -3.28 2.59
CA ILE A 179 15.39 -3.04 3.78
C ILE A 179 16.83 -2.63 3.42
N ALA A 180 17.38 -3.02 2.27
CA ALA A 180 18.72 -2.67 1.79
C ALA A 180 18.77 -1.35 0.99
N THR A 181 17.86 -1.09 0.04
CA THR A 181 17.93 0.13 -0.79
C THR A 181 17.67 1.40 0.02
N LEU A 182 16.70 1.37 0.95
CA LEU A 182 16.46 2.46 1.89
C LEU A 182 17.72 2.82 2.70
N LYS A 183 18.53 1.83 3.09
CA LYS A 183 19.80 2.06 3.79
C LYS A 183 20.82 2.84 2.96
N ARG A 184 20.85 2.70 1.62
CA ARG A 184 21.83 3.40 0.76
C ARG A 184 21.55 4.89 0.63
N ASN A 185 20.32 5.29 0.32
CA ASN A 185 19.97 6.72 0.21
C ASN A 185 20.11 7.43 1.57
N VAL A 186 19.75 6.72 2.65
CA VAL A 186 20.04 7.16 4.02
C VAL A 186 21.55 7.30 4.23
N GLU A 187 22.40 6.42 3.69
CA GLU A 187 23.86 6.53 3.81
C GLU A 187 24.47 7.66 2.98
N GLU A 188 23.93 8.01 1.82
CA GLU A 188 24.35 9.19 1.06
C GLU A 188 23.95 10.50 1.73
N GLN A 189 22.71 10.59 2.24
CA GLN A 189 22.32 11.76 3.03
C GLN A 189 23.15 11.83 4.32
N LYS A 190 23.45 10.71 5.00
CA LYS A 190 24.40 10.69 6.12
C LYS A 190 25.81 11.16 5.70
N LYS A 191 26.29 10.87 4.49
CA LYS A 191 27.59 11.41 4.00
C LYS A 191 27.52 12.94 3.87
N ALA A 192 26.48 13.47 3.25
CA ALA A 192 26.26 14.91 3.13
C ALA A 192 26.08 15.58 4.49
N ASP A 193 25.29 14.98 5.40
CA ASP A 193 25.08 15.47 6.76
C ASP A 193 26.38 15.46 7.56
N ARG A 194 27.19 14.39 7.48
CA ARG A 194 28.52 14.34 8.14
C ARG A 194 29.49 15.40 7.60
N HIS A 195 29.35 15.81 6.35
CA HIS A 195 30.14 16.89 5.76
C HIS A 195 29.64 18.28 6.19
N TRP A 196 28.36 18.56 6.00
CA TRP A 196 27.78 19.89 6.19
C TRP A 196 27.52 20.25 7.65
N ARG A 197 27.10 19.30 8.50
CA ARG A 197 26.80 19.55 9.92
C ARG A 197 27.94 20.23 10.67
N PRO A 198 29.17 19.71 10.74
CA PRO A 198 30.24 20.32 11.54
C PRO A 198 30.67 21.69 10.99
N LEU A 199 30.56 21.92 9.68
CA LEU A 199 30.85 23.22 9.07
C LEU A 199 29.79 24.25 9.47
N LEU A 200 28.51 23.92 9.28
CA LEU A 200 27.37 24.77 9.61
C LEU A 200 27.26 25.05 11.12
N GLU A 201 27.52 24.07 11.99
CA GLU A 201 27.58 24.25 13.45
C GLU A 201 28.72 25.21 13.85
N LYS A 202 29.93 25.00 13.32
CA LYS A 202 31.10 25.87 13.56
C LYS A 202 30.90 27.31 13.10
N TRP A 203 30.19 27.54 12.00
CA TRP A 203 29.87 28.89 11.54
C TRP A 203 28.75 29.52 12.37
N ARG A 204 27.69 28.76 12.70
CA ARG A 204 26.61 29.18 13.61
C ARG A 204 27.15 29.71 14.95
N GLU A 205 28.11 29.01 15.54
CA GLU A 205 28.70 29.35 16.85
C GLU A 205 29.56 30.62 16.83
N ARG A 206 30.01 31.06 15.66
CA ARG A 206 30.80 32.29 15.46
C ARG A 206 29.93 33.52 15.19
N LEU A 207 28.66 33.36 14.84
CA LEU A 207 27.75 34.48 14.59
C LEU A 207 27.51 35.41 15.80
N PRO A 208 27.47 34.95 17.07
CA PRO A 208 27.33 35.85 18.21
C PRO A 208 28.56 36.75 18.44
N GLU A 209 29.76 36.31 18.07
CA GLU A 209 31.02 36.99 18.42
C GLU A 209 31.48 37.97 17.32
N SER A 210 31.56 39.26 17.67
CA SER A 210 31.88 40.35 16.73
C SER A 210 33.19 40.15 15.93
N ARG A 211 34.21 39.47 16.51
CA ARG A 211 35.50 39.23 15.84
C ARG A 211 35.50 38.08 14.84
N THR A 212 34.59 37.12 14.98
CA THR A 212 34.55 35.91 14.12
C THR A 212 33.31 35.83 13.24
N ARG A 213 32.31 36.69 13.48
CA ARG A 213 31.08 36.86 12.69
C ARG A 213 31.35 37.05 11.19
N GLU A 214 32.18 38.01 10.79
CA GLU A 214 32.41 38.33 9.37
C GLU A 214 32.97 37.12 8.59
N ILE A 215 33.83 36.33 9.23
CA ILE A 215 34.38 35.09 8.65
C ILE A 215 33.27 34.02 8.52
N ALA A 216 32.38 33.92 9.49
CA ALA A 216 31.27 32.98 9.45
C ALA A 216 30.24 33.35 8.38
N GLU A 217 29.82 34.63 8.33
CA GLU A 217 28.90 35.16 7.32
C GLU A 217 29.43 34.92 5.90
N ARG A 218 30.71 35.22 5.65
CA ARG A 218 31.37 34.97 4.37
C ARG A 218 31.36 33.48 3.97
N ARG A 219 31.57 32.56 4.91
CA ARG A 219 31.51 31.12 4.63
C ARG A 219 30.09 30.61 4.42
N LEU A 220 29.11 31.17 5.12
CA LEU A 220 27.70 30.86 4.91
C LEU A 220 27.22 31.33 3.52
N THR A 221 27.83 32.37 2.94
CA THR A 221 27.58 32.77 1.54
C THR A 221 28.23 31.88 0.47
N GLU A 222 29.13 30.96 0.85
CA GLU A 222 29.73 29.99 -0.09
C GLU A 222 28.92 28.68 -0.22
N VAL A 223 27.83 28.52 0.55
CA VAL A 223 27.06 27.26 0.61
C VAL A 223 26.02 27.19 -0.52
N THR A 224 26.33 26.41 -1.56
CA THR A 224 25.47 26.24 -2.75
C THR A 224 24.95 24.80 -2.98
N ASP A 225 25.42 23.79 -2.23
CA ASP A 225 25.02 22.38 -2.42
C ASP A 225 23.54 22.13 -2.02
N PRO A 226 22.68 21.63 -2.92
CA PRO A 226 21.30 21.25 -2.60
C PRO A 226 21.16 20.21 -1.48
N ARG A 227 22.16 19.33 -1.27
CA ARG A 227 22.18 18.37 -0.15
C ARG A 227 22.51 18.99 1.20
N ALA A 228 22.93 20.25 1.25
CA ALA A 228 23.09 21.01 2.50
C ALA A 228 21.74 21.48 3.08
N VAL A 229 20.68 21.57 2.25
CA VAL A 229 19.35 22.10 2.65
C VAL A 229 18.78 21.44 3.92
N PRO A 230 18.83 20.10 4.12
CA PRO A 230 18.38 19.48 5.37
C PRO A 230 19.17 19.93 6.62
N MET A 231 20.48 20.15 6.50
CA MET A 231 21.30 20.63 7.63
C MET A 231 21.15 22.13 7.87
N ILE A 232 20.99 22.94 6.82
CA ILE A 232 20.56 24.35 6.93
C ILE A 232 19.21 24.43 7.67
N TRP A 233 18.26 23.56 7.31
CA TRP A 233 16.96 23.50 7.95
C TRP A 233 17.05 23.11 9.44
N ALA A 234 17.80 22.05 9.74
CA ALA A 234 17.96 21.55 11.11
C ALA A 234 18.68 22.55 12.03
N LEU A 235 19.74 23.19 11.55
CA LEU A 235 20.64 24.00 12.38
C LEU A 235 20.24 25.49 12.47
N PHE A 236 19.58 26.01 11.43
CA PHE A 236 19.20 27.43 11.32
C PHE A 236 17.69 27.63 11.19
N ALA A 237 17.00 26.98 10.24
CA ALA A 237 15.57 27.23 10.01
C ALA A 237 14.68 26.78 11.18
N SER A 238 15.10 25.76 11.93
CA SER A 238 14.42 25.32 13.17
C SER A 238 14.74 26.21 14.39
N GLY A 239 15.72 27.13 14.27
CA GLY A 239 16.22 27.99 15.34
C GLY A 239 15.30 29.15 15.72
N ASP A 240 15.83 30.12 16.47
CA ASP A 240 15.17 31.41 16.73
C ASP A 240 15.07 32.28 15.46
N ALA A 241 14.43 33.44 15.57
CA ALA A 241 14.22 34.36 14.44
C ALA A 241 15.53 34.84 13.79
N ALA A 242 16.61 35.07 14.57
CA ALA A 242 17.89 35.49 14.02
C ALA A 242 18.54 34.37 13.20
N ARG A 243 18.52 33.13 13.71
CA ARG A 243 18.96 31.95 12.94
C ARG A 243 18.09 31.68 11.71
N GLN A 244 16.78 31.90 11.79
CA GLN A 244 15.90 31.77 10.64
C GLN A 244 16.22 32.80 9.54
N LEU A 245 16.59 34.04 9.85
CA LEU A 245 17.03 35.02 8.86
C LEU A 245 18.32 34.57 8.13
N VAL A 246 19.28 33.99 8.86
CA VAL A 246 20.49 33.38 8.26
C VAL A 246 20.15 32.15 7.42
N ALA A 247 19.15 31.35 7.80
CA ALA A 247 18.62 30.28 6.96
C ALA A 247 18.03 30.83 5.65
N VAL A 248 17.21 31.88 5.71
CA VAL A 248 16.64 32.54 4.53
C VAL A 248 17.74 33.06 3.59
N GLN A 249 18.82 33.64 4.14
CA GLN A 249 19.98 34.05 3.35
C GLN A 249 20.67 32.88 2.64
N MET A 250 20.97 31.77 3.32
CA MET A 250 21.57 30.58 2.68
C MET A 250 20.65 29.94 1.64
N LEU A 251 19.37 29.74 1.98
CA LEU A 251 18.38 29.19 1.06
C LEU A 251 18.10 30.14 -0.13
N GLY A 252 18.33 31.45 0.02
CA GLY A 252 18.30 32.44 -1.05
C GLY A 252 19.46 32.33 -2.06
N GLN A 253 20.52 31.59 -1.74
CA GLN A 253 21.72 31.41 -2.59
C GLN A 253 21.78 30.04 -3.28
N ILE A 254 21.12 29.01 -2.73
CA ILE A 254 21.02 27.68 -3.34
C ILE A 254 19.96 27.70 -4.43
N ASP A 255 20.34 27.53 -5.70
CA ASP A 255 19.39 27.44 -6.80
C ASP A 255 18.87 26.00 -6.98
N ALA A 256 17.90 25.64 -6.14
CA ALA A 256 17.24 24.35 -6.20
C ALA A 256 15.81 24.43 -5.61
N GLY A 257 14.86 23.72 -6.21
CA GLY A 257 13.49 23.66 -5.73
C GLY A 257 13.32 23.12 -4.29
N THR A 258 14.32 22.44 -3.72
CA THR A 258 14.34 22.13 -2.27
C THR A 258 14.53 23.39 -1.41
N ALA A 259 15.37 24.33 -1.84
CA ALA A 259 15.59 25.60 -1.16
C ALA A 259 14.42 26.58 -1.36
N SER A 260 13.86 26.66 -2.57
CA SER A 260 12.66 27.45 -2.86
C SER A 260 11.45 27.01 -2.02
N ARG A 261 11.24 25.69 -1.85
CA ARG A 261 10.19 25.17 -0.95
C ARG A 261 10.47 25.43 0.54
N ALA A 262 11.73 25.38 0.97
CA ALA A 262 12.12 25.75 2.32
C ALA A 262 11.87 27.25 2.61
N LEU A 263 12.16 28.13 1.65
CA LEU A 263 11.82 29.55 1.70
C LEU A 263 10.30 29.78 1.78
N ALA A 264 9.52 29.08 0.96
CA ALA A 264 8.05 29.11 0.99
C ALA A 264 7.44 28.58 2.29
N THR A 265 8.17 27.70 2.99
CA THR A 265 7.76 27.24 4.32
C THR A 265 8.09 28.28 5.39
N LEU A 266 9.23 28.98 5.28
CA LEU A 266 9.62 30.07 6.19
C LEU A 266 8.83 31.37 5.99
N SER A 267 8.34 31.66 4.78
CA SER A 267 7.47 32.81 4.53
C SER A 267 6.10 32.66 5.21
N VAL A 268 5.54 31.46 5.26
CA VAL A 268 4.26 31.18 5.94
C VAL A 268 4.45 30.92 7.43
N PHE A 269 5.42 30.09 7.82
CA PHE A 269 5.56 29.57 9.19
C PHE A 269 6.78 30.11 9.97
N GLY A 270 7.44 31.17 9.49
CA GLY A 270 8.54 31.84 10.18
C GLY A 270 8.14 32.38 11.56
N LYS A 271 9.03 32.23 12.55
CA LYS A 271 8.75 32.52 13.98
C LYS A 271 8.58 34.00 14.31
N SER A 272 9.05 34.90 13.45
CA SER A 272 8.78 36.34 13.55
C SER A 272 8.19 36.86 12.24
N ALA A 273 7.47 37.98 12.32
CA ALA A 273 6.98 38.69 11.13
C ALA A 273 8.14 39.07 10.18
N GLU A 274 9.32 39.39 10.72
CA GLU A 274 10.50 39.75 9.92
C GLU A 274 11.06 38.55 9.15
N VAL A 275 11.13 37.35 9.75
CA VAL A 275 11.50 36.12 9.01
C VAL A 275 10.54 35.89 7.85
N ARG A 276 9.24 35.97 8.12
CA ARG A 276 8.20 35.77 7.10
C ARG A 276 8.33 36.79 5.97
N ARG A 277 8.52 38.07 6.31
CA ARG A 277 8.73 39.17 5.36
C ARG A 277 9.97 38.95 4.50
N VAL A 278 11.13 38.69 5.08
CA VAL A 278 12.40 38.51 4.32
C VAL A 278 12.36 37.25 3.45
N ALA A 279 11.74 36.16 3.93
CA ALA A 279 11.51 34.97 3.11
C ALA A 279 10.59 35.27 1.90
N THR A 280 9.51 36.02 2.12
CA THR A 280 8.60 36.48 1.06
C THR A 280 9.32 37.37 0.02
N GLU A 281 10.12 38.35 0.47
CA GLU A 281 10.91 39.19 -0.44
C GLU A 281 11.98 38.39 -1.21
N THR A 282 12.50 37.31 -0.63
CA THR A 282 13.44 36.41 -1.31
C THR A 282 12.72 35.55 -2.37
N LEU A 283 11.50 35.09 -2.10
CA LEU A 283 10.68 34.31 -3.03
C LEU A 283 10.24 35.11 -4.26
N LYS A 284 10.03 36.44 -4.16
CA LYS A 284 9.75 37.32 -5.30
C LYS A 284 10.81 37.26 -6.41
N ARG A 285 12.01 36.73 -6.12
CA ARG A 285 13.13 36.57 -7.07
C ARG A 285 13.33 35.13 -7.54
N ARG A 286 12.49 34.19 -7.11
CA ARG A 286 12.55 32.77 -7.49
C ARG A 286 11.57 32.46 -8.61
N ASP A 287 11.81 31.37 -9.34
CA ASP A 287 10.85 30.85 -10.31
C ASP A 287 9.54 30.47 -9.58
N PRO A 288 8.40 31.09 -9.89
CA PRO A 288 7.13 30.78 -9.22
C PRO A 288 6.73 29.30 -9.36
N ARG A 289 7.22 28.57 -10.37
CA ARG A 289 6.98 27.13 -10.58
C ARG A 289 7.53 26.25 -9.46
N ASP A 290 8.55 26.69 -8.74
CA ASP A 290 9.13 25.95 -7.62
C ASP A 290 8.23 25.91 -6.37
N PHE A 291 7.35 26.90 -6.19
CA PHE A 291 6.74 27.17 -4.88
C PHE A 291 5.31 27.73 -4.89
N VAL A 292 4.82 28.38 -5.95
CA VAL A 292 3.44 28.91 -5.96
C VAL A 292 2.43 27.77 -5.84
N THR A 293 2.67 26.63 -6.48
CA THR A 293 1.83 25.43 -6.30
C THR A 293 1.75 25.01 -4.82
N LEU A 294 2.88 25.02 -4.09
CA LEU A 294 2.91 24.72 -2.65
C LEU A 294 2.10 25.74 -1.83
N LEU A 295 2.22 27.04 -2.14
CA LEU A 295 1.46 28.09 -1.45
C LEU A 295 -0.05 28.01 -1.73
N VAL A 296 -0.44 27.75 -2.98
CA VAL A 296 -1.84 27.52 -3.39
C VAL A 296 -2.40 26.26 -2.70
N GLU A 297 -1.60 25.20 -2.54
CA GLU A 297 -1.99 23.98 -1.82
C GLU A 297 -2.13 24.16 -0.30
N LEU A 298 -1.49 25.18 0.28
CA LEU A 298 -1.66 25.55 1.69
C LEU A 298 -3.01 26.25 1.94
N LEU A 299 -3.51 27.05 1.00
CA LEU A 299 -4.88 27.56 1.08
C LEU A 299 -5.87 26.41 1.08
N ARG A 300 -6.95 26.54 1.87
CA ARG A 300 -8.06 25.57 1.91
C ARG A 300 -9.37 26.31 2.13
N ASP A 301 -10.41 25.91 1.41
CA ASP A 301 -11.75 26.42 1.67
C ASP A 301 -12.30 25.78 2.96
N PRO A 302 -12.90 26.55 3.89
CA PRO A 302 -13.54 25.99 5.09
C PRO A 302 -14.70 25.06 4.74
N ILE A 303 -14.82 23.95 5.47
CA ILE A 303 -15.91 22.99 5.33
C ILE A 303 -17.20 23.59 5.90
N LYS A 304 -18.21 23.78 5.06
CA LYS A 304 -19.55 24.21 5.51
C LYS A 304 -20.38 22.99 5.91
N TYR A 305 -21.13 23.08 7.01
CA TYR A 305 -21.91 21.96 7.52
C TYR A 305 -23.13 22.41 8.35
N GLU A 306 -24.11 21.52 8.47
CA GLU A 306 -25.31 21.67 9.31
C GLU A 306 -25.53 20.41 10.17
N VAL A 307 -26.11 20.58 11.37
CA VAL A 307 -26.22 19.50 12.37
C VAL A 307 -27.64 19.39 12.93
N ARG A 308 -28.15 18.16 13.02
CA ARG A 308 -29.35 17.78 13.77
C ARG A 308 -28.99 16.67 14.78
N PRO A 309 -29.21 16.84 16.09
CA PRO A 309 -28.82 15.86 17.10
C PRO A 309 -29.66 14.58 17.07
N VAL A 310 -29.13 13.52 17.68
CA VAL A 310 -29.85 12.31 18.09
C VAL A 310 -30.58 12.61 19.40
N ASN A 311 -31.89 12.38 19.43
CA ASN A 311 -32.78 12.64 20.57
C ASN A 311 -33.32 11.32 21.17
N GLY A 312 -32.42 10.39 21.51
CA GLY A 312 -32.75 9.09 22.12
C GLY A 312 -33.09 7.96 21.13
N PRO A 313 -33.47 6.77 21.65
CA PRO A 313 -33.70 5.56 20.85
C PRO A 313 -34.79 5.70 19.79
N GLY A 314 -34.53 5.20 18.58
CA GLY A 314 -35.39 5.33 17.41
C GLY A 314 -35.33 6.69 16.70
N SER A 315 -34.58 7.67 17.24
CA SER A 315 -34.35 8.96 16.57
C SER A 315 -33.16 8.91 15.59
N GLN A 316 -33.04 9.94 14.75
CA GLN A 316 -31.98 10.07 13.76
C GLN A 316 -31.23 11.39 13.87
N GLY A 317 -29.94 11.31 14.18
CA GLY A 317 -29.01 12.43 14.02
C GLY A 317 -28.63 12.61 12.55
N VAL A 318 -28.32 13.85 12.14
CA VAL A 318 -27.87 14.17 10.77
C VAL A 318 -26.72 15.16 10.84
N LEU A 319 -25.67 14.89 10.08
CA LEU A 319 -24.62 15.85 9.74
C LEU A 319 -24.63 16.02 8.22
N PHE A 320 -24.99 17.20 7.75
CA PHE A 320 -24.91 17.58 6.35
C PHE A 320 -23.63 18.38 6.12
N ILE A 321 -22.87 18.04 5.09
CA ILE A 321 -21.58 18.64 4.75
C ILE A 321 -21.64 19.08 3.29
N GLU A 322 -21.44 20.38 3.02
CA GLU A 322 -21.36 20.89 1.66
C GLU A 322 -19.98 20.56 1.07
N GLY A 323 -19.96 19.97 -0.11
CA GLY A 323 -18.73 19.75 -0.87
C GLY A 323 -18.77 20.48 -2.22
N LYS A 324 -17.62 20.58 -2.89
CA LYS A 324 -17.53 21.18 -4.22
C LYS A 324 -18.31 20.38 -5.26
N GLN A 325 -18.07 19.06 -5.31
CA GLN A 325 -18.66 18.17 -6.32
C GLN A 325 -19.97 17.53 -5.88
N PHE A 326 -20.12 17.28 -4.58
CA PHE A 326 -21.25 16.58 -4.00
C PHE A 326 -21.37 16.92 -2.51
N ASN A 327 -22.58 16.81 -1.99
CA ASN A 327 -22.83 16.98 -0.55
C ASN A 327 -22.84 15.60 0.13
N VAL A 328 -22.42 15.56 1.39
CA VAL A 328 -22.48 14.32 2.20
C VAL A 328 -23.50 14.53 3.32
N ARG A 329 -24.50 13.65 3.36
CA ARG A 329 -25.49 13.59 4.45
C ARG A 329 -25.24 12.35 5.29
N ARG A 330 -24.50 12.48 6.38
CA ARG A 330 -24.31 11.42 7.37
C ARG A 330 -25.56 11.30 8.23
N VAL A 331 -26.22 10.15 8.21
CA VAL A 331 -27.41 9.84 9.02
C VAL A 331 -27.02 8.85 10.10
N TYR A 332 -27.10 9.27 11.36
CA TYR A 332 -26.78 8.47 12.53
C TYR A 332 -28.06 7.81 12.99
N THR A 333 -28.21 6.53 12.68
CA THR A 333 -29.41 5.76 13.02
C THR A 333 -29.27 5.11 14.39
N THR A 334 -30.35 5.18 15.16
CA THR A 334 -30.50 4.43 16.41
C THR A 334 -31.64 3.42 16.24
N GLN A 335 -31.54 2.26 16.88
CA GLN A 335 -32.62 1.29 16.85
C GLN A 335 -33.72 1.73 17.83
N PRO A 336 -35.01 1.64 17.47
CA PRO A 336 -36.10 1.84 18.41
C PRO A 336 -36.08 0.72 19.47
N ILE A 337 -36.55 1.01 20.68
CA ILE A 337 -36.66 0.00 21.74
C ILE A 337 -37.61 -1.11 21.26
N PRO A 338 -37.18 -2.38 21.23
CA PRO A 338 -37.98 -3.47 20.64
C PRO A 338 -39.02 -3.98 21.65
N PHE A 339 -39.98 -3.14 22.02
CA PHE A 339 -40.99 -3.43 23.06
C PHE A 339 -41.75 -4.76 22.81
N GLU A 340 -41.98 -5.15 21.56
CA GLU A 340 -42.59 -6.43 21.17
C GLU A 340 -41.79 -7.67 21.63
N ARG A 341 -40.46 -7.53 21.79
CA ARG A 341 -39.54 -8.59 22.22
C ARG A 341 -39.23 -8.53 23.72
N ILE A 342 -39.74 -7.51 24.41
CA ILE A 342 -39.57 -7.31 25.85
C ILE A 342 -40.82 -7.86 26.54
N PRO A 343 -40.72 -8.96 27.31
CA PRO A 343 -41.87 -9.45 28.05
C PRO A 343 -42.36 -8.40 29.06
N PRO A 344 -43.68 -8.23 29.27
CA PRO A 344 -44.21 -7.20 30.15
C PRO A 344 -43.79 -7.38 31.61
N ARG A 345 -43.86 -6.30 32.40
CA ARG A 345 -43.68 -6.36 33.87
C ARG A 345 -44.68 -7.36 34.47
N LEU A 346 -44.26 -8.02 35.55
CA LEU A 346 -45.14 -8.88 36.35
C LEU A 346 -45.73 -8.14 37.56
N PHE A 347 -45.15 -7.00 37.93
CA PHE A 347 -45.75 -6.08 38.88
C PHE A 347 -46.80 -5.20 38.22
N ASP A 348 -47.80 -4.80 39.01
CA ASP A 348 -48.75 -3.75 38.67
C ASP A 348 -48.05 -2.38 38.51
N SER A 349 -48.66 -1.46 37.75
CA SER A 349 -48.11 -0.12 37.49
C SER A 349 -47.98 0.76 38.75
N SER A 350 -48.72 0.45 39.82
CA SER A 350 -48.57 1.12 41.13
C SER A 350 -47.26 0.81 41.86
N ILE A 351 -46.52 -0.24 41.44
CA ILE A 351 -45.20 -0.58 42.02
C ILE A 351 -44.10 0.12 41.21
N PRO A 352 -43.23 0.95 41.83
CA PRO A 352 -42.13 1.62 41.15
C PRO A 352 -41.22 0.68 40.34
N PHE A 353 -40.66 1.18 39.24
CA PHE A 353 -39.73 0.43 38.40
C PHE A 353 -38.28 0.65 38.86
N GLU A 354 -37.88 -0.10 39.89
CA GLU A 354 -36.57 0.05 40.54
C GLU A 354 -35.73 -1.25 40.55
N PRO A 355 -35.43 -1.85 39.38
CA PRO A 355 -34.84 -3.20 39.30
C PRO A 355 -33.44 -3.35 39.91
N PHE A 356 -32.72 -2.24 40.12
CA PHE A 356 -31.33 -2.25 40.56
C PHE A 356 -31.11 -1.85 42.02
N THR A 357 -32.17 -1.75 42.85
CA THR A 357 -31.98 -1.57 44.30
C THR A 357 -31.35 -2.83 44.92
N PRO A 358 -30.57 -2.72 46.01
CA PRO A 358 -29.90 -3.88 46.63
C PRO A 358 -30.87 -5.00 47.04
N GLN A 359 -32.06 -4.64 47.52
CA GLN A 359 -33.12 -5.58 47.89
C GLN A 359 -33.68 -6.32 46.68
N ASN A 360 -33.87 -5.62 45.55
CA ASN A 360 -34.34 -6.22 44.30
C ASN A 360 -33.26 -7.12 43.67
N LEU A 361 -32.00 -6.72 43.67
CA LEU A 361 -30.89 -7.57 43.23
C LEU A 361 -30.74 -8.84 44.08
N TRP A 362 -31.02 -8.78 45.39
CA TRP A 362 -31.05 -9.96 46.26
C TRP A 362 -32.21 -10.91 45.90
N LEU A 363 -33.43 -10.38 45.75
CA LEU A 363 -34.62 -11.13 45.33
C LEU A 363 -34.46 -11.78 43.94
N ALA A 364 -33.72 -11.13 43.03
CA ALA A 364 -33.49 -11.63 41.69
C ALA A 364 -32.61 -12.89 41.65
N ASN A 365 -31.66 -13.04 42.58
CA ASN A 365 -30.59 -14.04 42.49
C ASN A 365 -30.75 -15.25 43.43
N GLY A 366 -31.34 -15.07 44.62
CA GLY A 366 -31.59 -16.17 45.58
C GLY A 366 -30.35 -16.68 46.32
N ALA A 367 -30.55 -17.34 47.47
CA ALA A 367 -29.46 -17.86 48.31
C ALA A 367 -29.18 -19.36 48.05
N PRO A 368 -27.93 -19.85 48.22
CA PRO A 368 -27.59 -21.24 47.89
C PRO A 368 -28.18 -22.27 48.88
N GLY A 369 -28.87 -23.31 48.37
CA GLY A 369 -29.04 -24.57 49.11
C GLY A 369 -30.46 -25.07 49.48
N ALA A 370 -31.56 -24.55 48.92
CA ALA A 370 -32.92 -25.03 49.25
C ALA A 370 -33.46 -26.09 48.24
N PRO A 371 -33.98 -27.25 48.69
CA PRO A 371 -34.65 -28.24 47.84
C PRO A 371 -36.13 -27.90 47.60
N THR A 372 -36.75 -28.51 46.59
CA THR A 372 -38.18 -28.35 46.26
C THR A 372 -38.87 -29.68 45.96
N GLY A 373 -39.85 -30.04 46.78
CA GLY A 373 -40.86 -31.08 46.50
C GLY A 373 -42.16 -30.44 46.02
N THR A 374 -42.87 -31.07 45.09
CA THR A 374 -44.04 -30.47 44.40
C THR A 374 -45.35 -30.64 45.19
N VAL A 375 -46.09 -29.52 45.33
CA VAL A 375 -47.44 -29.48 45.91
C VAL A 375 -48.47 -29.50 44.78
N SER A 376 -49.58 -30.25 44.90
CA SER A 376 -50.56 -30.32 43.81
C SER A 376 -51.37 -29.02 43.66
N ALA A 377 -51.79 -28.71 42.43
CA ALA A 377 -52.44 -27.44 42.09
C ALA A 377 -53.77 -27.18 42.84
N ALA A 378 -54.50 -28.25 43.20
CA ALA A 378 -55.72 -28.13 44.00
C ALA A 378 -55.44 -27.55 45.40
N SER A 379 -54.35 -27.99 46.03
CA SER A 379 -53.93 -27.57 47.37
C SER A 379 -53.45 -26.12 47.38
N VAL A 380 -52.72 -25.71 46.34
CA VAL A 380 -52.31 -24.31 46.14
C VAL A 380 -53.55 -23.40 46.06
N LYS A 381 -54.57 -23.79 45.29
CA LYS A 381 -55.83 -23.02 45.18
C LYS A 381 -56.59 -22.96 46.51
N GLY A 382 -56.58 -24.03 47.29
CA GLY A 382 -57.17 -24.06 48.64
C GLY A 382 -56.48 -23.09 49.62
N ILE A 383 -55.15 -23.03 49.60
CA ILE A 383 -54.35 -22.15 50.48
C ILE A 383 -54.54 -20.68 50.13
N VAL A 384 -54.54 -20.33 48.83
CA VAL A 384 -54.76 -18.95 48.37
C VAL A 384 -56.13 -18.41 48.83
N ASN A 385 -57.15 -19.27 48.86
CA ASN A 385 -58.50 -18.88 49.25
C ASN A 385 -58.71 -18.84 50.78
N ASN A 386 -57.93 -19.60 51.57
CA ASN A 386 -58.01 -19.54 53.04
C ASN A 386 -56.64 -19.81 53.69
N PRO A 387 -55.78 -18.77 53.85
CA PRO A 387 -54.40 -18.93 54.30
C PRO A 387 -54.22 -19.52 55.70
N SER A 388 -55.17 -19.31 56.62
CA SER A 388 -55.09 -19.82 58.00
C SER A 388 -55.34 -21.33 58.10
N ALA A 389 -56.01 -21.93 57.11
CA ALA A 389 -56.22 -23.38 57.01
C ALA A 389 -55.01 -24.13 56.41
N ALA A 390 -54.00 -23.41 55.89
CA ALA A 390 -52.92 -23.98 55.09
C ALA A 390 -52.13 -25.11 55.78
N VAL A 391 -51.88 -24.99 57.09
CA VAL A 391 -51.17 -26.01 57.87
C VAL A 391 -51.97 -27.32 57.93
N GLY A 392 -53.29 -27.25 58.07
CA GLY A 392 -54.16 -28.44 58.06
C GLY A 392 -54.25 -29.09 56.68
N ILE A 393 -54.38 -28.28 55.63
CA ILE A 393 -54.46 -28.73 54.22
C ILE A 393 -53.17 -29.46 53.81
N LEU A 394 -52.00 -28.91 54.18
CA LEU A 394 -50.70 -29.50 53.84
C LEU A 394 -50.36 -30.73 54.72
N ALA A 395 -50.69 -30.70 56.01
CA ALA A 395 -50.48 -31.84 56.91
C ALA A 395 -51.34 -33.06 56.52
N GLY A 396 -52.53 -32.84 55.94
CA GLY A 396 -53.39 -33.90 55.41
C GLY A 396 -52.84 -34.57 54.15
N GLN A 397 -52.02 -33.87 53.35
CA GLN A 397 -51.55 -34.37 52.06
C GLN A 397 -50.19 -35.08 52.11
N PHE A 398 -49.28 -34.66 53.01
CA PHE A 398 -47.92 -35.22 53.12
C PHE A 398 -47.69 -36.02 54.40
N GLY A 399 -48.71 -36.13 55.26
CA GLY A 399 -48.61 -36.78 56.56
C GLY A 399 -47.86 -35.93 57.59
N ARG A 400 -48.15 -36.14 58.88
CA ARG A 400 -47.65 -35.30 59.97
C ARG A 400 -46.13 -35.38 60.25
N ASN A 401 -45.38 -36.22 59.54
CA ASN A 401 -43.97 -36.52 59.83
C ASN A 401 -42.96 -35.91 58.83
N GLY A 402 -43.41 -35.04 57.91
CA GLY A 402 -42.60 -34.51 56.80
C GLY A 402 -42.09 -33.06 56.95
N VAL A 403 -41.87 -32.56 58.16
CA VAL A 403 -41.32 -31.20 58.34
C VAL A 403 -39.79 -31.24 58.28
N ASN A 404 -39.19 -30.70 57.21
CA ASN A 404 -38.00 -29.83 57.25
C ASN A 404 -37.56 -29.36 55.84
N GLY A 405 -37.71 -28.06 55.54
CA GLY A 405 -36.88 -27.33 54.55
C GLY A 405 -37.44 -27.12 53.13
N THR A 406 -38.40 -26.20 52.95
CA THR A 406 -38.69 -25.57 51.63
C THR A 406 -38.98 -24.07 51.80
N ALA A 407 -38.53 -23.22 50.86
CA ALA A 407 -38.78 -21.78 50.88
C ALA A 407 -40.22 -21.44 50.42
N SER A 408 -40.79 -20.34 50.95
CA SER A 408 -42.20 -19.97 50.71
C SER A 408 -42.48 -19.55 49.25
N PRO A 409 -43.58 -20.02 48.61
CA PRO A 409 -43.92 -19.70 47.22
C PRO A 409 -44.04 -18.20 46.90
N VAL A 410 -44.45 -17.39 47.88
CA VAL A 410 -44.57 -15.92 47.74
C VAL A 410 -43.22 -15.29 47.41
N LEU A 411 -42.15 -15.75 48.05
CA LEU A 411 -40.79 -15.23 47.84
C LEU A 411 -40.28 -15.54 46.42
N ALA A 412 -40.62 -16.73 45.90
CA ALA A 412 -40.27 -17.15 44.54
C ALA A 412 -40.97 -16.31 43.47
N ALA A 413 -42.25 -15.96 43.69
CA ALA A 413 -43.03 -15.10 42.79
C ALA A 413 -42.45 -13.67 42.73
N THR A 414 -42.17 -13.05 43.90
CA THR A 414 -41.55 -11.71 43.94
C THR A 414 -40.18 -11.69 43.26
N GLY A 415 -39.34 -12.70 43.51
CA GLY A 415 -38.03 -12.81 42.83
C GLY A 415 -38.13 -12.96 41.30
N ALA A 416 -39.19 -13.61 40.80
CA ALA A 416 -39.44 -13.71 39.36
C ALA A 416 -39.89 -12.37 38.75
N ALA A 417 -40.72 -11.61 39.46
CA ALA A 417 -41.15 -10.27 39.04
C ALA A 417 -39.97 -9.28 38.98
N VAL A 418 -39.07 -9.33 39.96
CA VAL A 418 -37.87 -8.48 39.96
C VAL A 418 -36.87 -8.87 38.86
N ARG A 419 -36.66 -10.17 38.60
CA ARG A 419 -35.86 -10.61 37.43
C ARG A 419 -36.41 -10.08 36.11
N ARG A 420 -37.74 -10.03 35.97
CA ARG A 420 -38.40 -9.46 34.79
C ARG A 420 -38.11 -7.97 34.64
N ASP A 421 -38.23 -7.19 35.71
CA ASP A 421 -37.92 -5.76 35.66
C ASP A 421 -36.46 -5.48 35.31
N ALA A 422 -35.52 -6.30 35.83
CA ALA A 422 -34.11 -6.19 35.48
C ALA A 422 -33.84 -6.51 34.00
N GLN A 423 -34.56 -7.49 33.42
CA GLN A 423 -34.49 -7.77 31.98
C GLN A 423 -34.99 -6.58 31.14
N ILE A 424 -36.13 -5.98 31.53
CA ILE A 424 -36.70 -4.80 30.86
C ILE A 424 -35.70 -3.64 30.89
N ALA A 425 -35.14 -3.32 32.07
CA ALA A 425 -34.19 -2.23 32.23
C ALA A 425 -32.89 -2.46 31.45
N ASN A 426 -32.39 -3.71 31.39
CA ASN A 426 -31.20 -4.02 30.61
C ASN A 426 -31.38 -3.76 29.11
N VAL A 427 -32.58 -4.02 28.55
CA VAL A 427 -32.87 -3.71 27.14
C VAL A 427 -33.03 -2.21 26.91
N VAL A 428 -33.78 -1.50 27.77
CA VAL A 428 -33.92 -0.03 27.67
C VAL A 428 -32.56 0.66 27.80
N ASN A 429 -31.73 0.25 28.77
CA ASN A 429 -30.38 0.77 28.97
C ASN A 429 -29.43 0.39 27.83
N ALA A 430 -29.66 -0.72 27.12
CA ALA A 430 -28.90 -1.05 25.90
C ALA A 430 -29.26 -0.08 24.77
N SER A 431 -30.55 0.05 24.43
CA SER A 431 -31.00 0.97 23.38
C SER A 431 -30.66 2.44 23.67
N GLN A 432 -30.72 2.88 24.93
CA GLN A 432 -30.26 4.22 25.31
C GLN A 432 -28.75 4.39 25.07
N ARG A 433 -27.92 3.41 25.49
CA ARG A 433 -26.48 3.45 25.20
C ARG A 433 -26.18 3.46 23.70
N ASP A 434 -26.94 2.74 22.88
CA ASP A 434 -26.78 2.78 21.42
C ASP A 434 -27.08 4.19 20.87
N ALA A 435 -28.10 4.87 21.41
CA ALA A 435 -28.41 6.25 21.06
C ALA A 435 -27.37 7.26 21.55
N ASP A 436 -26.84 7.07 22.77
CA ASP A 436 -25.77 7.90 23.33
C ASP A 436 -24.46 7.71 22.54
N VAL A 437 -24.16 6.50 22.09
CA VAL A 437 -23.01 6.20 21.20
C VAL A 437 -23.19 6.86 19.83
N ALA A 438 -24.37 6.80 19.23
CA ALA A 438 -24.66 7.49 17.98
C ALA A 438 -24.53 9.02 18.12
N GLN A 439 -25.02 9.59 19.24
CA GLN A 439 -24.88 11.02 19.54
C GLN A 439 -23.42 11.42 19.78
N ALA A 440 -22.66 10.64 20.55
CA ALA A 440 -21.24 10.87 20.79
C ALA A 440 -20.44 10.78 19.48
N LYS A 441 -20.78 9.84 18.59
CA LYS A 441 -20.17 9.76 17.26
C LYS A 441 -20.49 11.00 16.42
N LEU A 442 -21.74 11.45 16.37
CA LEU A 442 -22.12 12.70 15.69
C LEU A 442 -21.34 13.91 16.23
N ILE A 443 -21.20 14.03 17.56
CA ILE A 443 -20.42 15.09 18.20
C ILE A 443 -18.94 15.01 17.80
N ASN A 444 -18.36 13.82 17.77
CA ASN A 444 -16.95 13.62 17.37
C ASN A 444 -16.73 14.00 15.90
N ASP A 445 -17.57 13.49 14.98
CA ASP A 445 -17.52 13.83 13.56
C ASP A 445 -17.69 15.36 13.32
N VAL A 446 -18.49 16.07 14.14
CA VAL A 446 -18.59 17.55 14.11
C VAL A 446 -17.34 18.23 14.66
N ASN A 447 -16.79 17.77 15.78
CA ASN A 447 -15.58 18.31 16.39
C ASN A 447 -14.36 18.17 15.47
N GLU A 448 -14.28 17.08 14.70
CA GLU A 448 -13.27 16.91 13.64
C GLU A 448 -13.37 18.01 12.58
N ILE A 449 -14.57 18.32 12.09
CA ILE A 449 -14.79 19.41 11.10
C ILE A 449 -14.42 20.78 11.70
N VAL A 450 -14.82 21.06 12.94
CA VAL A 450 -14.46 22.32 13.62
C VAL A 450 -12.95 22.46 13.75
N ALA A 451 -12.24 21.42 14.18
CA ALA A 451 -10.78 21.43 14.31
C ALA A 451 -10.08 21.63 12.96
N VAL A 452 -10.59 21.00 11.88
CA VAL A 452 -10.10 21.20 10.51
C VAL A 452 -10.31 22.65 10.06
N ASN A 453 -11.50 23.23 10.26
CA ASN A 453 -11.80 24.61 9.89
C ASN A 453 -10.94 25.63 10.66
N THR A 454 -10.78 25.47 11.98
CA THR A 454 -9.90 26.33 12.78
C THR A 454 -8.46 26.29 12.26
N THR A 455 -7.95 25.11 11.94
CA THR A 455 -6.60 24.93 11.37
C THR A 455 -6.50 25.53 9.97
N THR A 456 -7.55 25.41 9.16
CA THR A 456 -7.66 26.00 7.81
C THR A 456 -7.60 27.53 7.87
N HIS A 457 -8.44 28.19 8.67
CA HIS A 457 -8.42 29.66 8.80
C HIS A 457 -7.06 30.17 9.27
N ALA A 458 -6.47 29.57 10.30
CA ALA A 458 -5.15 29.95 10.80
C ALA A 458 -4.04 29.79 9.74
N ARG A 459 -4.17 28.83 8.82
CA ARG A 459 -3.24 28.64 7.70
C ARG A 459 -3.50 29.64 6.57
N ASN A 460 -4.75 29.88 6.19
CA ASN A 460 -5.13 30.84 5.16
C ASN A 460 -4.63 32.25 5.52
N MET A 461 -4.83 32.67 6.77
CA MET A 461 -4.33 33.95 7.31
C MET A 461 -2.80 34.15 7.18
N LEU A 462 -2.02 33.07 7.09
CA LEU A 462 -0.56 33.12 6.93
C LEU A 462 -0.13 32.93 5.47
N ALA A 463 -0.83 32.10 4.70
CA ALA A 463 -0.48 31.75 3.33
C ALA A 463 -0.98 32.79 2.31
N LEU A 464 -2.19 33.35 2.50
CA LEU A 464 -2.79 34.29 1.56
C LEU A 464 -1.93 35.55 1.37
N PRO A 465 -1.47 36.28 2.42
CA PRO A 465 -0.69 37.49 2.23
C PRO A 465 0.68 37.24 1.58
N VAL A 466 1.24 36.03 1.75
CA VAL A 466 2.48 35.61 1.06
C VAL A 466 2.19 35.39 -0.42
N LEU A 467 1.11 34.67 -0.75
CA LEU A 467 0.70 34.38 -2.11
C LEU A 467 0.35 35.66 -2.88
N GLU A 468 -0.43 36.56 -2.28
CA GLU A 468 -0.74 37.89 -2.85
C GLU A 468 0.55 38.70 -3.08
N SER A 469 1.47 38.75 -2.10
CA SER A 469 2.72 39.49 -2.21
C SER A 469 3.69 38.96 -3.28
N VAL A 470 3.77 37.63 -3.50
CA VAL A 470 4.68 37.04 -4.52
C VAL A 470 4.08 36.96 -5.92
N THR A 471 2.75 37.07 -6.07
CA THR A 471 2.05 36.98 -7.36
C THR A 471 1.48 38.31 -7.86
N GLY A 472 1.27 39.28 -6.97
CA GLY A 472 0.61 40.56 -7.27
C GLY A 472 -0.89 40.44 -7.55
N GLN A 473 -1.54 39.34 -7.16
CA GLN A 473 -2.99 39.12 -7.31
C GLN A 473 -3.71 39.20 -5.97
N GLU A 474 -5.00 39.54 -5.96
CA GLU A 474 -5.86 39.59 -4.77
C GLU A 474 -7.14 38.76 -5.03
N LEU A 475 -7.03 37.42 -4.95
CA LEU A 475 -8.14 36.50 -5.27
C LEU A 475 -8.89 35.99 -4.02
N GLY A 476 -8.55 36.49 -2.83
CA GLY A 476 -9.15 36.10 -1.55
C GLY A 476 -8.83 34.67 -1.11
N GLU A 477 -9.57 34.14 -0.14
CA GLU A 477 -9.31 32.79 0.39
C GLU A 477 -9.70 31.63 -0.55
N ASN A 478 -10.41 31.89 -1.66
CA ASN A 478 -10.92 30.85 -2.56
C ASN A 478 -9.78 30.14 -3.30
N GLN A 479 -9.51 28.88 -2.93
CA GLN A 479 -8.40 28.12 -3.50
C GLN A 479 -8.54 27.89 -5.02
N ASP A 480 -9.76 27.75 -5.53
CA ASP A 480 -9.96 27.47 -6.95
C ASP A 480 -9.80 28.70 -7.83
N ALA A 481 -10.05 29.91 -7.31
CA ALA A 481 -9.68 31.15 -8.00
C ALA A 481 -8.16 31.20 -8.23
N TRP A 482 -7.38 30.91 -7.18
CA TRP A 482 -5.92 30.80 -7.26
C TRP A 482 -5.43 29.70 -8.20
N ARG A 483 -6.05 28.51 -8.19
CA ARG A 483 -5.71 27.43 -9.13
C ARG A 483 -6.05 27.78 -10.58
N THR A 484 -7.17 28.46 -10.80
CA THR A 484 -7.62 28.91 -12.12
C THR A 484 -6.59 29.84 -12.72
N TRP A 485 -6.26 30.90 -11.99
CA TRP A 485 -5.21 31.85 -12.37
C TRP A 485 -3.85 31.16 -12.56
N TRP A 486 -3.39 30.36 -11.58
CA TRP A 486 -2.04 29.80 -11.64
C TRP A 486 -1.84 28.78 -12.77
N SER A 487 -2.88 28.02 -13.11
CA SER A 487 -2.79 27.07 -14.23
C SER A 487 -2.77 27.80 -15.57
N ASP A 488 -3.56 28.86 -15.72
CA ASP A 488 -3.55 29.74 -16.90
C ASP A 488 -2.15 30.35 -17.13
N GLN A 489 -1.49 30.80 -16.07
CA GLN A 489 -0.09 31.27 -16.13
C GLN A 489 0.92 30.18 -16.55
N GLN A 490 0.58 28.90 -16.39
CA GLN A 490 1.38 27.78 -16.89
C GLN A 490 0.96 27.29 -18.29
N GLY A 491 -0.03 27.93 -18.92
CA GLY A 491 -0.57 27.54 -20.23
C GLY A 491 -1.57 26.39 -20.18
N TYR A 492 -2.14 26.09 -19.01
CA TYR A 492 -3.15 25.03 -18.82
C TYR A 492 -4.49 25.60 -18.40
N GLN A 493 -5.58 25.11 -18.98
CA GLN A 493 -6.92 25.45 -18.49
C GLN A 493 -7.25 24.60 -17.25
N TYR A 494 -7.26 25.22 -16.07
CA TYR A 494 -7.89 24.59 -14.90
C TYR A 494 -9.40 24.66 -15.02
N LYS A 495 -10.05 23.52 -14.81
CA LYS A 495 -11.49 23.42 -14.63
C LYS A 495 -11.73 23.08 -13.17
N SER A 496 -12.37 23.99 -12.41
CA SER A 496 -12.81 23.65 -11.06
C SER A 496 -13.71 22.42 -11.12
N THR A 497 -13.58 21.60 -10.09
CA THR A 497 -14.40 20.41 -9.89
C THR A 497 -15.74 20.75 -9.23
N GLU A 498 -15.94 21.99 -8.78
CA GLU A 498 -17.19 22.48 -8.20
C GLU A 498 -18.34 22.49 -9.22
N LEU A 499 -19.49 21.99 -8.77
CA LEU A 499 -20.74 21.99 -9.54
C LEU A 499 -21.70 23.06 -9.03
N ASP A 500 -22.63 23.50 -9.89
CA ASP A 500 -23.70 24.42 -9.50
C ASP A 500 -24.49 23.83 -8.32
N PRO A 501 -24.83 24.60 -7.26
CA PRO A 501 -25.44 24.07 -6.03
C PRO A 501 -26.70 23.22 -6.25
N GLU A 502 -27.55 23.58 -7.22
CA GLU A 502 -28.77 22.82 -7.58
C GLU A 502 -28.47 21.49 -8.30
N SER A 503 -27.27 21.34 -8.87
CA SER A 503 -26.80 20.14 -9.55
C SER A 503 -25.94 19.21 -8.66
N LYS A 504 -25.49 19.67 -7.48
CA LYS A 504 -24.65 18.89 -6.55
C LYS A 504 -25.45 17.68 -6.01
N PRO A 505 -25.11 16.42 -6.36
CA PRO A 505 -25.77 15.26 -5.77
C PRO A 505 -25.48 15.17 -4.28
N THR A 506 -26.46 14.71 -3.49
CA THR A 506 -26.28 14.49 -2.05
C THR A 506 -26.17 12.99 -1.75
N PHE A 507 -24.98 12.53 -1.40
CA PHE A 507 -24.75 11.15 -0.97
C PHE A 507 -25.17 11.00 0.50
N THR A 508 -26.25 10.25 0.73
CA THR A 508 -26.64 9.86 2.09
C THR A 508 -25.76 8.69 2.53
N GLN A 509 -24.85 8.96 3.46
CA GLN A 509 -24.09 7.92 4.15
C GLN A 509 -24.87 7.53 5.40
N MET A 510 -25.42 6.31 5.43
CA MET A 510 -25.91 5.75 6.68
C MET A 510 -24.69 5.49 7.57
N ILE A 511 -24.57 6.25 8.65
CA ILE A 511 -23.61 5.98 9.72
C ILE A 511 -24.24 4.93 10.61
N GLU A 512 -24.21 3.72 10.07
CA GLU A 512 -24.27 2.50 10.84
C GLU A 512 -22.92 2.30 11.57
N PRO A 513 -22.87 1.48 12.63
CA PRO A 513 -21.60 0.91 13.10
C PRO A 513 -20.81 0.18 11.93
N PRO A 514 -19.45 0.18 11.91
CA PRO A 514 -18.54 0.32 10.70
C PRO A 514 -18.07 -0.87 9.74
N VAL A 515 -17.56 -0.58 8.46
CA VAL A 515 -16.95 -1.45 7.32
C VAL A 515 -16.01 -0.73 6.20
N VAL A 516 -15.24 -1.38 5.24
CA VAL A 516 -14.15 -0.83 4.26
C VAL A 516 -13.73 -1.65 2.92
N LEU A 517 -13.16 -1.09 1.76
CA LEU A 517 -12.27 -1.74 0.65
C LEU A 517 -11.64 -0.86 -0.58
N THR A 518 -10.77 -1.36 -1.56
CA THR A 518 -9.93 -0.58 -2.63
C THR A 518 -9.55 -1.17 -4.11
N HIS A 519 -8.38 -0.82 -4.83
CA HIS A 519 -8.08 -0.88 -6.35
C HIS A 519 -6.57 -1.11 -6.95
N HIS A 520 -6.28 -1.26 -8.31
CA HIS A 520 -5.08 -2.03 -8.93
C HIS A 520 -4.37 -1.73 -10.35
N SER A 521 -3.29 -2.51 -10.75
CA SER A 521 -2.37 -2.44 -11.97
C SER A 521 -2.36 -3.72 -12.88
N CYS A 522 -2.22 -3.67 -14.24
CA CYS A 522 -2.48 -4.84 -15.16
C CYS A 522 -1.92 -4.88 -16.64
N PHE A 523 -2.19 -6.00 -17.36
CA PHE A 523 -2.07 -6.30 -18.81
C PHE A 523 -3.43 -6.43 -19.56
N GLY A 524 -3.43 -6.34 -20.90
CA GLY A 524 -4.59 -6.66 -21.73
C GLY A 524 -4.89 -8.16 -21.87
N ALA A 525 -6.12 -8.49 -22.29
CA ALA A 525 -6.54 -9.87 -22.57
C ALA A 525 -5.69 -10.53 -23.67
N GLY A 526 -5.49 -11.84 -23.60
CA GLY A 526 -4.73 -12.60 -24.59
C GLY A 526 -3.21 -12.55 -24.41
N THR A 527 -2.69 -11.72 -23.50
CA THR A 527 -1.25 -11.73 -23.14
C THR A 527 -0.83 -13.13 -22.72
N LEU A 528 0.15 -13.72 -23.42
CA LEU A 528 0.65 -15.05 -23.14
C LEU A 528 1.58 -15.02 -21.93
N VAL A 529 1.38 -15.93 -20.99
CA VAL A 529 2.18 -16.12 -19.77
C VAL A 529 2.88 -17.47 -19.86
N HIS A 530 4.16 -17.53 -19.54
CA HIS A 530 4.91 -18.78 -19.40
C HIS A 530 4.47 -19.52 -18.13
N THR A 531 3.83 -20.68 -18.29
CA THR A 531 3.43 -21.55 -17.17
C THR A 531 4.17 -22.88 -17.21
N LEU A 532 4.09 -23.66 -16.11
CA LEU A 532 4.61 -25.03 -16.06
C LEU A 532 4.06 -25.92 -17.19
N ASP A 533 2.84 -25.64 -17.65
CA ASP A 533 2.18 -26.37 -18.74
C ASP A 533 2.49 -25.82 -20.14
N GLY A 534 3.21 -24.69 -20.24
CA GLY A 534 3.48 -23.94 -21.47
C GLY A 534 2.82 -22.56 -21.50
N LEU A 535 2.67 -21.97 -22.70
CA LEU A 535 2.05 -20.65 -22.85
C LEU A 535 0.53 -20.71 -22.63
N ARG A 536 0.01 -19.92 -21.68
CA ARG A 536 -1.43 -19.74 -21.41
C ARG A 536 -1.78 -18.25 -21.44
N LYS A 537 -3.01 -17.91 -21.83
CA LYS A 537 -3.47 -16.51 -21.84
C LYS A 537 -3.71 -16.02 -20.40
N ILE A 538 -3.36 -14.77 -20.10
CA ILE A 538 -3.42 -14.22 -18.73
C ILE A 538 -4.82 -14.31 -18.11
N GLU A 539 -5.90 -14.14 -18.89
CA GLU A 539 -7.28 -14.25 -18.41
C GLU A 539 -7.72 -15.66 -18.04
N SER A 540 -6.95 -16.69 -18.43
CA SER A 540 -7.20 -18.09 -18.07
C SER A 540 -6.30 -18.59 -16.93
N ILE A 541 -5.42 -17.75 -16.39
CA ILE A 541 -4.60 -18.06 -15.22
C ILE A 541 -5.46 -17.94 -13.96
N GLN A 542 -5.25 -18.86 -13.02
CA GLN A 542 -5.93 -18.93 -11.74
C GLN A 542 -4.88 -19.05 -10.62
N VAL A 543 -5.27 -18.78 -9.37
CA VAL A 543 -4.36 -18.84 -8.22
C VAL A 543 -3.71 -20.22 -8.10
N GLY A 544 -2.40 -20.26 -7.85
CA GLY A 544 -1.56 -21.45 -7.75
C GLY A 544 -1.26 -22.17 -9.07
N ASP A 545 -1.74 -21.68 -10.23
CA ASP A 545 -1.03 -21.98 -11.48
C ASP A 545 0.44 -21.56 -11.30
N ARG A 546 1.39 -22.42 -11.69
CA ARG A 546 2.81 -22.06 -11.64
C ARG A 546 3.23 -21.35 -12.91
N VAL A 547 3.66 -20.10 -12.75
CA VAL A 547 4.25 -19.27 -13.79
C VAL A 547 5.77 -19.28 -13.68
N LEU A 548 6.45 -19.08 -14.81
CA LEU A 548 7.89 -18.86 -14.81
C LEU A 548 8.16 -17.46 -14.25
N SER A 549 9.04 -17.37 -13.25
CA SER A 549 9.42 -16.14 -12.54
C SER A 549 10.94 -15.96 -12.57
N GLN A 550 11.42 -14.75 -12.27
CA GLN A 550 12.84 -14.51 -11.99
C GLN A 550 13.01 -13.64 -10.75
N ASN A 551 13.75 -14.15 -9.76
CA ASN A 551 14.13 -13.38 -8.59
C ASN A 551 15.25 -12.40 -8.96
N THR A 552 14.90 -11.12 -9.12
CA THR A 552 15.75 -10.06 -9.68
C THR A 552 16.94 -9.65 -8.81
N ARG A 553 17.05 -10.18 -7.58
CA ARG A 553 18.23 -10.04 -6.71
C ARG A 553 19.24 -11.15 -6.89
N THR A 554 18.76 -12.37 -7.14
CA THR A 554 19.59 -13.59 -7.17
C THR A 554 19.78 -14.15 -8.57
N GLY A 555 19.11 -13.59 -9.57
CA GLY A 555 19.01 -14.09 -10.94
C GLY A 555 18.28 -15.42 -11.09
N THR A 556 17.80 -16.02 -9.99
CA THR A 556 17.22 -17.37 -9.96
C THR A 556 15.92 -17.42 -10.74
N LEU A 557 15.83 -18.35 -11.69
CA LEU A 557 14.57 -18.73 -12.34
C LEU A 557 13.88 -19.84 -11.56
N ASN A 558 12.57 -19.69 -11.33
CA ASN A 558 11.72 -20.69 -10.69
C ASN A 558 10.37 -20.84 -11.42
N PHE A 559 9.66 -21.92 -11.13
CA PHE A 559 8.22 -22.02 -11.43
C PHE A 559 7.44 -21.62 -10.18
N ASP A 560 7.26 -20.31 -10.02
CA ASP A 560 6.57 -19.76 -8.87
C ASP A 560 5.05 -19.72 -9.07
N PRO A 561 4.30 -19.90 -7.99
CA PRO A 561 2.86 -20.04 -7.99
C PRO A 561 2.17 -18.67 -7.93
N VAL A 562 1.07 -18.54 -8.67
CA VAL A 562 0.28 -17.30 -8.73
C VAL A 562 -0.50 -17.10 -7.44
N LEU A 563 -0.13 -16.12 -6.63
CA LEU A 563 -0.74 -15.78 -5.35
C LEU A 563 -2.18 -15.27 -5.49
N ALA A 564 -2.41 -14.37 -6.43
CA ALA A 564 -3.70 -13.74 -6.64
C ALA A 564 -3.88 -13.40 -8.12
N VAL A 565 -5.10 -13.51 -8.64
CA VAL A 565 -5.45 -13.11 -10.00
C VAL A 565 -6.42 -11.95 -9.94
N PHE A 566 -6.08 -10.88 -10.66
CA PHE A 566 -6.83 -9.64 -10.70
C PHE A 566 -7.58 -9.57 -12.02
N HIS A 567 -8.90 -9.47 -11.96
CA HIS A 567 -9.79 -9.22 -13.11
C HIS A 567 -10.36 -7.83 -12.93
N ASN A 568 -9.77 -6.83 -13.59
CA ASN A 568 -10.09 -5.43 -13.32
C ASN A 568 -10.96 -4.80 -14.42
N PRO A 569 -11.74 -3.75 -14.08
CA PRO A 569 -12.49 -2.97 -15.06
C PRO A 569 -11.59 -2.45 -16.20
N PRO A 570 -12.17 -2.14 -17.37
CA PRO A 570 -11.39 -1.71 -18.52
C PRO A 570 -10.47 -0.51 -18.25
N ALA A 571 -9.22 -0.62 -18.70
CA ALA A 571 -8.18 0.40 -18.50
C ALA A 571 -7.43 0.70 -19.81
N ALA A 572 -6.79 1.88 -19.89
CA ALA A 572 -5.98 2.29 -21.04
C ALA A 572 -4.67 1.50 -21.13
N THR A 573 -4.27 1.15 -22.35
CA THR A 573 -3.13 0.25 -22.61
C THR A 573 -2.15 0.78 -23.65
N LEU A 574 -0.94 0.22 -23.63
CA LEU A 574 0.15 0.42 -24.57
C LEU A 574 0.50 -0.91 -25.23
N ARG A 575 0.74 -0.89 -26.53
CA ARG A 575 1.34 -1.96 -27.31
C ARG A 575 2.84 -1.72 -27.40
N LEU A 576 3.63 -2.68 -26.92
CA LEU A 576 5.08 -2.71 -27.02
C LEU A 576 5.46 -3.76 -28.06
N GLU A 577 6.32 -3.40 -29.01
CA GLU A 577 6.88 -4.29 -30.03
C GLU A 577 8.39 -4.46 -29.75
N LEU A 578 8.87 -5.69 -29.65
CA LEU A 578 10.27 -6.03 -29.35
C LEU A 578 10.97 -6.74 -30.52
N GLU A 579 12.30 -6.79 -30.48
CA GLU A 579 13.15 -7.46 -31.48
C GLU A 579 12.94 -8.98 -31.47
N GLY A 580 12.66 -9.56 -32.64
CA GLY A 580 12.35 -10.98 -32.85
C GLY A 580 10.93 -11.21 -33.40
N GLU A 581 10.67 -12.38 -33.98
CA GLU A 581 9.43 -12.64 -34.70
C GLU A 581 8.21 -12.71 -33.76
N GLY A 582 7.23 -11.82 -33.97
CA GLY A 582 5.92 -11.86 -33.31
C GLY A 582 5.88 -11.36 -31.85
N GLU A 583 6.97 -10.78 -31.32
CA GLU A 583 7.04 -10.34 -29.93
C GLU A 583 6.35 -8.99 -29.71
N SER A 584 5.03 -9.04 -29.47
CA SER A 584 4.23 -7.89 -29.06
C SER A 584 3.48 -8.15 -27.74
N THR A 585 3.36 -7.13 -26.88
CA THR A 585 2.65 -7.23 -25.59
C THR A 585 1.80 -5.98 -25.35
N ILE A 586 0.61 -6.17 -24.76
CA ILE A 586 -0.35 -5.11 -24.42
C ILE A 586 -0.40 -4.93 -22.91
N ALA A 587 0.03 -3.77 -22.39
CA ALA A 587 0.14 -3.51 -20.95
C ALA A 587 -0.48 -2.17 -20.54
N THR A 588 -0.97 -2.03 -19.30
CA THR A 588 -1.32 -0.69 -18.77
C THR A 588 -0.05 0.15 -18.61
N GLY A 589 -0.15 1.47 -18.80
CA GLY A 589 1.03 2.34 -18.85
C GLY A 589 1.93 2.36 -17.60
N ILE A 590 1.41 1.95 -16.44
CA ILE A 590 2.15 1.85 -15.16
C ILE A 590 2.74 0.46 -14.88
N HIS A 591 2.37 -0.53 -15.71
CA HIS A 591 2.91 -1.88 -15.60
C HIS A 591 4.41 -1.88 -15.96
N ARG A 592 5.21 -2.77 -15.35
CA ARG A 592 6.68 -2.69 -15.40
C ARG A 592 7.32 -3.86 -16.11
N PHE A 593 8.38 -3.53 -16.84
CA PHE A 593 9.26 -4.42 -17.59
C PHE A 593 10.69 -4.30 -17.06
N TRP A 594 11.47 -5.37 -17.09
CA TRP A 594 12.87 -5.32 -16.64
C TRP A 594 13.80 -4.83 -17.75
N LYS A 595 14.33 -3.62 -17.58
CA LYS A 595 15.33 -3.02 -18.48
C LYS A 595 16.71 -3.53 -18.08
N ALA A 596 17.41 -4.20 -19.00
CA ALA A 596 18.66 -4.90 -18.71
C ALA A 596 19.70 -3.95 -18.10
N GLY A 597 20.33 -4.37 -17.01
CA GLY A 597 21.32 -3.56 -16.27
C GLY A 597 20.77 -2.28 -15.60
N LYS A 598 19.46 -2.02 -15.64
CA LYS A 598 18.80 -0.84 -15.03
C LYS A 598 17.63 -1.17 -14.12
N GLY A 599 16.96 -2.31 -14.30
CA GLY A 599 15.84 -2.75 -13.47
C GLY A 599 14.45 -2.32 -13.94
N TRP A 600 13.49 -2.33 -13.02
CA TRP A 600 12.06 -2.11 -13.30
C TRP A 600 11.75 -0.72 -13.88
N THR A 601 11.33 -0.70 -15.15
CA THR A 601 10.90 0.52 -15.87
C THR A 601 9.42 0.39 -16.26
N MET A 602 8.61 1.46 -16.15
CA MET A 602 7.21 1.40 -16.57
C MET A 602 7.12 1.30 -18.10
N ALA A 603 6.07 0.65 -18.61
CA ALA A 603 5.78 0.49 -20.04
C ALA A 603 5.83 1.83 -20.80
N ARG A 604 5.33 2.90 -20.19
CA ARG A 604 5.29 4.26 -20.78
C ARG A 604 6.64 5.00 -20.74
N ASP A 605 7.60 4.54 -19.95
CA ASP A 605 8.90 5.18 -19.72
C ASP A 605 10.03 4.50 -20.52
N LEU A 606 9.71 3.47 -21.31
CA LEU A 606 10.61 2.81 -22.25
C LEU A 606 10.74 3.61 -23.57
N THR A 607 11.83 3.38 -24.29
CA THR A 607 12.12 4.05 -25.58
C THR A 607 12.68 3.05 -26.61
N PRO A 608 12.46 3.25 -27.92
CA PRO A 608 13.08 2.41 -28.96
C PRO A 608 14.62 2.35 -28.83
N GLY A 609 15.17 1.15 -28.94
CA GLY A 609 16.59 0.87 -28.71
C GLY A 609 16.93 0.42 -27.27
N ASP A 610 16.03 0.60 -26.30
CA ASP A 610 16.21 0.05 -24.95
C ASP A 610 16.22 -1.49 -24.97
N THR A 611 17.08 -2.10 -24.15
CA THR A 611 17.17 -3.55 -23.99
C THR A 611 16.31 -4.04 -22.82
N ILE A 612 15.40 -4.96 -23.10
CA ILE A 612 14.54 -5.63 -22.12
C ILE A 612 15.05 -7.04 -21.89
N ARG A 613 15.08 -7.49 -20.63
CA ARG A 613 15.48 -8.85 -20.25
C ARG A 613 14.44 -9.86 -20.70
N THR A 614 14.90 -10.86 -21.45
CA THR A 614 14.10 -12.03 -21.83
C THR A 614 14.70 -13.30 -21.22
N LEU A 615 13.96 -14.41 -21.27
CA LEU A 615 14.34 -15.70 -20.67
C LEU A 615 15.73 -16.21 -21.09
N ASN A 616 16.18 -15.91 -22.31
CA ASN A 616 17.43 -16.41 -22.88
C ASN A 616 18.47 -15.32 -23.17
N GLY A 617 18.20 -14.05 -22.87
CA GLY A 617 19.07 -12.93 -23.26
C GLY A 617 18.38 -11.58 -23.09
N VAL A 618 18.49 -10.73 -24.10
CA VAL A 618 17.81 -9.42 -24.18
C VAL A 618 17.17 -9.23 -25.55
N ALA A 619 16.08 -8.48 -25.61
CA ALA A 619 15.45 -8.01 -26.84
C ALA A 619 15.37 -6.48 -26.83
N LYS A 620 15.59 -5.83 -27.99
CA LYS A 620 15.46 -4.37 -28.10
C LYS A 620 14.01 -3.96 -28.29
N VAL A 621 13.60 -2.86 -27.65
CA VAL A 621 12.33 -2.20 -27.95
C VAL A 621 12.39 -1.64 -29.37
N LEU A 622 11.45 -2.02 -30.24
CA LEU A 622 11.31 -1.49 -31.59
C LEU A 622 10.34 -0.31 -31.63
N SER A 623 9.18 -0.43 -30.97
CA SER A 623 8.22 0.67 -30.86
C SER A 623 7.28 0.52 -29.67
N ILE A 624 6.70 1.64 -29.22
CA ILE A 624 5.67 1.71 -28.18
C ILE A 624 4.55 2.59 -28.73
N LYS A 625 3.30 2.13 -28.66
CA LYS A 625 2.12 2.81 -29.21
C LYS A 625 0.95 2.70 -28.25
N TYR A 626 0.11 3.74 -28.18
CA TYR A 626 -1.14 3.66 -27.43
C TYR A 626 -2.12 2.69 -28.10
N GLU A 627 -2.89 1.97 -27.29
CA GLU A 627 -3.94 1.04 -27.75
C GLU A 627 -5.27 1.32 -27.01
N ALA A 628 -6.32 0.57 -27.35
CA ALA A 628 -7.66 0.77 -26.84
C ALA A 628 -7.80 0.48 -25.33
N VAL A 629 -8.85 1.05 -24.74
CA VAL A 629 -9.31 0.69 -23.39
C VAL A 629 -9.97 -0.69 -23.46
N GLN A 630 -9.51 -1.62 -22.63
CA GLN A 630 -9.97 -3.02 -22.63
C GLN A 630 -9.93 -3.61 -21.21
N PRO A 631 -10.67 -4.68 -20.88
CA PRO A 631 -10.54 -5.40 -19.61
C PRO A 631 -9.09 -5.81 -19.37
N VAL A 632 -8.62 -5.67 -18.13
CA VAL A 632 -7.20 -5.87 -17.82
C VAL A 632 -6.99 -6.84 -16.64
N PHE A 633 -5.90 -7.60 -16.72
CA PHE A 633 -5.59 -8.71 -15.84
C PHE A 633 -4.20 -8.57 -15.21
N ASN A 634 -4.01 -9.05 -13.99
CA ASN A 634 -2.66 -9.19 -13.44
C ASN A 634 -2.57 -10.40 -12.51
N LEU A 635 -1.35 -10.82 -12.27
CA LEU A 635 -0.99 -11.90 -11.36
C LEU A 635 -0.19 -11.29 -10.21
N GLU A 636 -0.33 -11.84 -9.02
CA GLU A 636 0.70 -11.75 -7.97
C GLU A 636 1.40 -13.11 -7.90
N VAL A 637 2.69 -13.20 -7.58
CA VAL A 637 3.51 -14.42 -7.68
C VAL A 637 4.40 -14.60 -6.45
N ALA A 638 4.52 -15.83 -5.89
CA ALA A 638 5.02 -16.02 -4.51
C ALA A 638 6.43 -15.50 -4.23
N ASP A 639 7.32 -15.73 -5.17
CA ASP A 639 8.71 -15.33 -5.11
C ASP A 639 9.06 -14.67 -6.46
N GLY A 640 10.13 -13.92 -6.47
CA GLY A 640 10.61 -13.11 -7.59
C GLY A 640 9.78 -11.87 -7.93
N GLN A 641 8.53 -11.74 -7.43
CA GLN A 641 7.63 -10.59 -7.69
C GLN A 641 7.47 -10.30 -9.19
N SER A 642 7.61 -11.34 -10.01
CA SER A 642 7.77 -11.23 -11.46
C SER A 642 7.25 -12.47 -12.16
N PHE A 643 6.96 -12.31 -13.44
CA PHE A 643 6.67 -13.42 -14.33
C PHE A 643 7.12 -13.11 -15.77
N PHE A 644 7.06 -14.11 -16.64
CA PHE A 644 7.42 -13.96 -18.05
C PHE A 644 6.19 -13.94 -18.96
N VAL A 645 6.12 -12.95 -19.84
CA VAL A 645 5.05 -12.78 -20.84
C VAL A 645 5.60 -12.77 -22.28
N GLY A 646 4.74 -13.06 -23.25
CA GLY A 646 5.10 -13.07 -24.68
C GLY A 646 5.89 -14.32 -25.11
N PRO A 647 5.96 -14.61 -26.42
CA PRO A 647 6.66 -15.78 -26.97
C PRO A 647 8.11 -15.96 -26.49
N GLN A 648 8.90 -14.89 -26.44
CA GLN A 648 10.31 -14.95 -26.02
C GLN A 648 10.50 -15.00 -24.49
N GLY A 649 9.43 -14.79 -23.72
CA GLY A 649 9.48 -14.66 -22.27
C GLY A 649 10.17 -13.37 -21.89
N THR A 650 9.45 -12.26 -22.00
CA THR A 650 9.80 -10.92 -21.53
C THR A 650 9.52 -10.79 -20.03
N LEU A 651 10.50 -10.32 -19.24
CA LEU A 651 10.40 -10.25 -17.78
C LEU A 651 9.58 -9.02 -17.32
N VAL A 652 8.50 -9.27 -16.58
CA VAL A 652 7.54 -8.27 -16.10
C VAL A 652 7.22 -8.40 -14.62
N HIS A 653 6.72 -7.33 -14.01
CA HIS A 653 6.42 -7.26 -12.58
C HIS A 653 5.01 -7.78 -12.25
N ASP A 654 4.85 -8.39 -11.08
CA ASP A 654 3.54 -8.84 -10.60
C ASP A 654 2.67 -7.68 -10.02
N ASN A 655 1.53 -7.98 -9.39
CA ASN A 655 0.65 -7.01 -8.74
C ASN A 655 1.05 -6.68 -7.28
N SER A 656 2.31 -6.86 -6.89
CA SER A 656 2.85 -6.45 -5.58
C SER A 656 3.46 -5.03 -5.61
N LEU A 657 3.97 -4.57 -4.47
CA LEU A 657 4.61 -3.27 -4.35
C LEU A 657 6.08 -3.35 -4.77
N VAL A 658 6.39 -2.76 -5.92
CA VAL A 658 7.70 -2.76 -6.56
C VAL A 658 8.83 -2.33 -5.63
N GLU A 659 9.75 -3.26 -5.35
CA GLU A 659 11.00 -2.94 -4.65
C GLU A 659 11.97 -2.22 -5.59
N PRO A 660 12.71 -1.18 -5.13
CA PRO A 660 13.78 -0.61 -5.93
C PRO A 660 15.01 -1.53 -5.87
N THR A 661 15.26 -2.30 -6.93
CA THR A 661 16.49 -3.11 -7.08
C THR A 661 17.65 -2.21 -7.53
N PRO A 662 18.67 -2.00 -6.68
CA PRO A 662 19.69 -0.97 -6.91
C PRO A 662 20.97 -1.50 -7.55
N GLU A 663 21.15 -2.83 -7.52
CA GLU A 663 22.24 -3.58 -8.12
C GLU A 663 21.55 -4.67 -8.95
N PRO A 664 21.19 -4.36 -10.21
CA PRO A 664 20.57 -5.32 -11.11
C PRO A 664 21.45 -6.57 -11.23
N PHE A 665 20.85 -7.77 -11.08
CA PHE A 665 21.57 -9.05 -11.20
C PHE A 665 22.28 -9.22 -12.56
N ASP A 666 21.87 -8.43 -13.56
CA ASP A 666 22.35 -8.43 -14.92
C ASP A 666 23.08 -7.14 -15.33
N ALA A 667 23.59 -6.36 -14.37
CA ALA A 667 24.43 -5.19 -14.65
C ALA A 667 25.83 -5.62 -15.15
N ALA A 668 26.20 -5.20 -16.35
CA ALA A 668 27.53 -5.45 -16.90
C ALA A 668 28.62 -4.61 -16.18
N PRO A 669 29.84 -5.15 -16.04
CA PRO A 669 30.99 -4.44 -15.47
C PRO A 669 31.63 -3.48 -16.49
N VAL A 670 32.38 -2.50 -15.99
CA VAL A 670 33.47 -1.89 -16.77
C VAL A 670 34.67 -2.85 -16.69
N LEU A 671 35.22 -3.29 -17.83
CA LEU A 671 36.25 -4.35 -17.89
C LEU A 671 37.44 -4.16 -16.93
N GLY A 672 37.91 -2.91 -16.74
CA GLY A 672 39.01 -2.59 -15.82
C GLY A 672 38.73 -2.84 -14.32
N THR A 673 37.50 -3.24 -13.96
CA THR A 673 37.10 -3.61 -12.58
C THR A 673 37.08 -5.12 -12.34
N ILE A 674 37.32 -5.93 -13.38
CA ILE A 674 37.32 -7.40 -13.30
C ILE A 674 38.73 -7.89 -12.91
N SER A 675 39.09 -7.68 -11.64
CA SER A 675 40.34 -8.16 -11.05
C SER A 675 40.05 -9.11 -9.88
N SER A 676 40.87 -10.15 -9.74
CA SER A 676 40.64 -11.24 -8.79
C SER A 676 40.76 -10.77 -7.34
N ALA A 677 39.74 -11.07 -6.55
CA ALA A 677 39.91 -11.13 -5.10
C ALA A 677 40.94 -12.22 -4.79
N LYS A 678 41.96 -11.90 -3.98
CA LYS A 678 42.94 -12.89 -3.52
C LYS A 678 42.25 -14.01 -2.71
N PRO A 679 42.76 -15.25 -2.80
CA PRO A 679 42.11 -16.44 -2.25
C PRO A 679 41.99 -16.44 -0.73
#